data_AF-A0A6J2QIY3-F1
#
_entry.id   AF-A0A6J2QIY3-F1
#
_cell.length_a   1.000
_cell.length_b   1.000
_cell.length_c   1.000
_cell.angle_alpha   90.00
_cell.angle_beta   90.00
_cell.angle_gamma   90.00
#
_symmetry.space_group_name_H-M   'P 1'
#
loop_
_entity.id
_entity.type
_entity.pdbx_description
1 polymer ?
#
loop_
_entity_poly.entity_id
_entity_poly.type
_entity_poly.pdbx_seq_one_letter_code
_entity_poly.pdbx_strand_id
1 'polypeptide(L)'
;MTSPRRCFPIMAAEGCEEMSGNGELEESSAMEASEVPASPPTEMAEENGSPSVAPEVSVGPDPATFSMPPAIEDEEGELPADFERLWKAAHDNPQDFTTWTDLLQYCEQESHITASRRALEAFLSRYPLCYGYWKKFADLERRAGNNNKAEEVCIQGLQVIPLSVDLWIHYINLLLGTLDMNLPESPERIRSVFEDGVVAAGLDFHSDRLWDLYVEWEKEQGNMKNAAAVLDRVLKVPTQLYNTHYDKFKEHLNGHEPKDVLSPEEYEELRTLCRQSQKAERAEQAQEEEEERPPGEEEPATPEGTDSEELMQKVREQVLVRRDKVYQDNEGEVRKRWHFEDAIKRPYFHVKPLDRLQLRAWHTYLDWEIAQLNKDTRDPQDPQQDPDPDQAATEGSEVPAKPQEESVEVAVSNDDHKVRILFERCLIACALYEEFWIRYNQYLEMQSVDEARVVFKRACLVHLAYKPNIHMQWATFEERHGDLTEARRVLEALEKTLPGLAVVRLRRAALERRAGHLDQSEALLREAVDESKEKPTLHAFYSIKLARLLLKLGRNPNRARRVLQEALEISPDNDKLHLNLLELEVSGDPSSEAVRECVTRALAAPLAPHTKILFSQRGLQFAEDYSNSIQSVLSVYEEHQKLLTELGGTKREAENGEEEMEKLSKSDDGSAVAVSSEVPPTMPHVPITTPPPPVMGADASSQAGYGGYSSWYQQPQYGSYGYQNWNYNQGYYPPS
;
A
#
# COMPACT_ATOMS: atom_id res chain seq x y z
N MET A 1 -26.65 -36.91 46.33
CA MET A 1 -27.71 -36.71 47.34
C MET A 1 -27.04 -36.44 48.68
N THR A 2 -27.37 -35.47 49.53
CA THR A 2 -28.06 -34.14 49.40
C THR A 2 -28.26 -33.56 50.82
N SER A 3 -28.25 -32.23 50.98
CA SER A 3 -28.83 -31.49 52.13
C SER A 3 -28.10 -31.53 53.50
N PRO A 4 -28.42 -30.66 54.51
CA PRO A 4 -28.42 -29.17 54.40
C PRO A 4 -28.12 -28.38 55.73
N ARG A 5 -28.25 -27.02 55.67
CA ARG A 5 -28.75 -26.05 56.71
C ARG A 5 -27.84 -25.46 57.84
N ARG A 6 -27.82 -24.10 57.87
CA ARG A 6 -27.91 -23.13 59.03
C ARG A 6 -26.75 -23.12 60.07
N CYS A 7 -26.22 -21.95 60.49
CA CYS A 7 -26.87 -20.96 61.39
C CYS A 7 -26.09 -19.61 61.53
N PHE A 8 -26.80 -18.54 61.92
CA PHE A 8 -26.34 -17.31 62.62
C PHE A 8 -26.40 -17.55 64.17
N PRO A 9 -25.93 -16.70 65.15
CA PRO A 9 -26.12 -15.21 65.22
C PRO A 9 -25.16 -14.36 66.15
N ILE A 10 -25.56 -13.10 66.47
CA ILE A 10 -25.28 -12.29 67.72
C ILE A 10 -23.84 -11.74 67.95
N MET A 11 -23.51 -10.54 68.51
CA MET A 11 -24.12 -9.20 68.83
C MET A 11 -22.94 -8.16 68.89
N ALA A 12 -23.03 -6.82 68.82
CA ALA A 12 -24.10 -5.79 68.85
C ALA A 12 -24.47 -5.12 70.22
N ALA A 13 -23.64 -4.15 70.67
CA ALA A 13 -23.83 -3.13 71.75
C ALA A 13 -22.65 -2.12 71.65
N GLU A 14 -22.63 -0.84 72.06
CA GLU A 14 -23.55 0.22 72.57
C GLU A 14 -22.81 1.58 72.34
N GLY A 15 -23.38 2.80 72.31
CA GLY A 15 -24.75 3.33 72.45
C GLY A 15 -24.72 4.88 72.60
N CYS A 16 -25.87 5.58 72.49
CA CYS A 16 -26.14 7.00 72.88
C CYS A 16 -25.31 8.14 72.19
N GLU A 17 -25.74 9.41 72.10
CA GLU A 17 -26.96 10.11 72.55
C GLU A 17 -27.28 11.38 71.71
N GLU A 18 -28.44 12.00 72.00
CA GLU A 18 -28.91 13.41 71.88
C GLU A 18 -27.93 14.58 71.50
N MET A 19 -28.34 15.80 71.08
CA MET A 19 -29.60 16.45 70.64
C MET A 19 -29.31 17.88 70.07
N SER A 20 -30.22 18.43 69.26
CA SER A 20 -30.66 19.86 69.16
C SER A 20 -29.67 21.04 68.96
N GLY A 21 -30.10 22.05 68.18
CA GLY A 21 -30.09 23.44 68.68
C GLY A 21 -29.54 24.59 67.81
N ASN A 22 -30.44 25.26 67.06
CA ASN A 22 -30.47 26.71 66.68
C ASN A 22 -29.26 27.34 65.94
N GLY A 23 -29.33 28.49 65.27
CA GLY A 23 -30.44 29.44 64.95
C GLY A 23 -30.10 30.21 63.65
N GLU A 24 -31.04 30.92 62.99
CA GLU A 24 -31.30 32.37 63.14
C GLU A 24 -30.08 33.27 62.78
N LEU A 25 -30.14 34.27 61.87
CA LEU A 25 -31.21 34.91 61.08
C LEU A 25 -30.62 35.35 59.70
N GLU A 26 -31.05 36.31 58.85
CA GLU A 26 -31.97 37.46 58.95
C GLU A 26 -32.66 37.86 57.59
N GLU A 27 -32.31 39.01 56.98
CA GLU A 27 -33.04 39.75 55.92
C GLU A 27 -32.06 40.51 54.97
N SER A 28 -32.38 41.14 53.82
CA SER A 28 -33.61 41.25 52.97
C SER A 28 -33.31 41.85 51.56
N SER A 29 -34.35 41.88 50.71
CA SER A 29 -34.64 42.73 49.51
C SER A 29 -34.75 41.93 48.19
N ALA A 30 -35.91 41.73 47.55
CA ALA A 30 -36.94 42.69 47.06
C ALA A 30 -36.40 43.61 45.94
N MET A 31 -37.05 43.81 44.78
CA MET A 31 -38.35 43.35 44.23
C MET A 31 -38.27 43.37 42.65
N GLU A 32 -39.25 43.05 41.78
CA GLU A 32 -40.72 42.96 41.90
C GLU A 32 -41.37 41.80 41.09
N ALA A 33 -41.91 42.04 39.87
CA ALA A 33 -42.73 41.13 39.04
C ALA A 33 -42.62 41.52 37.53
N SER A 34 -43.23 40.89 36.51
CA SER A 34 -44.28 39.85 36.35
C SER A 34 -44.04 39.13 34.97
N GLU A 35 -44.83 38.25 34.34
CA GLU A 35 -46.21 37.73 34.51
C GLU A 35 -46.36 36.34 33.80
N VAL A 36 -47.50 35.63 33.95
CA VAL A 36 -47.76 34.27 33.43
C VAL A 36 -49.24 34.09 33.01
N PRO A 37 -49.55 33.55 31.80
CA PRO A 37 -50.26 32.24 31.69
C PRO A 37 -49.87 31.44 30.40
N ALA A 38 -50.23 30.17 30.14
CA ALA A 38 -51.18 29.20 30.74
C ALA A 38 -50.76 27.72 30.54
N SER A 39 -51.57 26.75 31.02
CA SER A 39 -51.49 25.26 30.81
C SER A 39 -52.88 24.63 31.09
N PRO A 40 -53.13 23.28 31.02
CA PRO A 40 -52.48 22.16 30.33
C PRO A 40 -53.40 21.71 29.14
N PRO A 41 -53.96 20.48 28.90
CA PRO A 41 -53.69 19.05 29.28
C PRO A 41 -52.62 18.38 28.36
N THR A 42 -52.25 17.08 28.36
CA THR A 42 -52.63 15.79 29.02
C THR A 42 -53.65 14.86 28.32
N GLU A 43 -53.18 13.73 27.76
CA GLU A 43 -53.76 12.38 27.98
C GLU A 43 -52.78 11.25 27.56
N MET A 44 -53.05 9.99 27.94
CA MET A 44 -52.14 8.83 27.81
C MET A 44 -52.79 7.63 27.11
N ALA A 45 -52.00 6.71 26.55
CA ALA A 45 -52.43 5.35 26.23
C ALA A 45 -51.23 4.36 26.29
N GLU A 46 -51.41 3.24 26.98
CA GLU A 46 -50.49 2.10 27.04
C GLU A 46 -51.07 0.91 26.25
N GLU A 47 -50.24 0.03 25.67
CA GLU A 47 -50.12 -1.37 26.12
C GLU A 47 -49.19 -2.25 25.24
N ASN A 48 -48.22 -2.89 25.92
CA ASN A 48 -47.77 -4.29 25.81
C ASN A 48 -47.67 -5.02 24.44
N GLY A 49 -46.47 -5.57 24.15
CA GLY A 49 -46.25 -6.51 23.05
C GLY A 49 -44.84 -7.14 22.93
N SER A 50 -44.51 -8.10 23.79
CA SER A 50 -43.35 -9.03 23.68
C SER A 50 -43.87 -10.49 23.67
N PRO A 51 -43.11 -11.55 23.28
CA PRO A 51 -41.64 -11.63 23.06
C PRO A 51 -41.16 -12.47 21.84
N SER A 52 -39.85 -12.45 21.56
CA SER A 52 -39.01 -13.67 21.38
C SER A 52 -37.52 -13.32 21.26
N VAL A 53 -36.62 -14.25 21.61
CA VAL A 53 -35.16 -14.09 21.49
C VAL A 53 -34.58 -15.26 20.70
N ALA A 54 -33.73 -14.96 19.73
CA ALA A 54 -32.78 -15.86 19.07
C ALA A 54 -31.50 -15.06 18.74
N PRO A 55 -30.31 -15.68 18.70
CA PRO A 55 -29.04 -14.95 18.81
C PRO A 55 -28.58 -14.32 17.49
N GLU A 56 -27.93 -13.16 17.59
CA GLU A 56 -27.11 -12.60 16.52
C GLU A 56 -25.77 -13.37 16.43
N VAL A 57 -25.24 -13.48 15.21
CA VAL A 57 -23.91 -14.07 14.94
C VAL A 57 -22.87 -12.96 15.05
N SER A 58 -21.77 -13.23 15.75
CA SER A 58 -20.67 -12.28 15.93
C SER A 58 -19.94 -11.99 14.61
N VAL A 59 -20.10 -10.79 14.08
CA VAL A 59 -19.27 -10.26 12.98
C VAL A 59 -17.93 -9.77 13.58
N GLY A 60 -16.83 -10.00 12.87
CA GLY A 60 -15.48 -9.56 13.27
C GLY A 60 -15.29 -8.04 13.22
N PRO A 61 -14.18 -7.52 13.78
CA PRO A 61 -13.93 -6.08 13.87
C PRO A 61 -13.65 -5.45 12.49
N ASP A 62 -14.37 -4.37 12.19
CA ASP A 62 -14.15 -3.53 11.01
C ASP A 62 -12.75 -2.88 11.05
N PRO A 63 -11.94 -2.93 9.98
CA PRO A 63 -10.63 -2.29 9.93
C PRO A 63 -10.77 -0.76 10.00
N ALA A 64 -10.19 -0.19 11.06
CA ALA A 64 -10.55 1.12 11.59
C ALA A 64 -10.63 2.26 10.55
N THR A 65 -11.82 2.86 10.44
CA THR A 65 -11.91 4.26 10.02
C THR A 65 -11.34 5.11 11.16
N PHE A 66 -10.29 5.90 10.89
CA PHE A 66 -9.58 6.67 11.90
C PHE A 66 -10.43 7.85 12.41
N SER A 67 -11.31 7.56 13.37
CA SER A 67 -12.18 8.54 14.03
C SER A 67 -11.62 8.81 15.43
N MET A 68 -11.17 10.04 15.66
CA MET A 68 -10.65 10.47 16.95
C MET A 68 -11.80 10.65 17.96
N PRO A 69 -11.56 10.47 19.27
CA PRO A 69 -12.46 10.99 20.30
C PRO A 69 -12.70 12.49 20.13
N PRO A 70 -13.81 13.04 20.65
CA PRO A 70 -13.94 14.49 20.76
C PRO A 70 -12.76 15.07 21.56
N ALA A 71 -12.27 16.24 21.16
CA ALA A 71 -11.15 16.88 21.83
C ALA A 71 -11.47 17.09 23.33
N ILE A 72 -10.56 16.64 24.19
CA ILE A 72 -10.62 16.93 25.62
C ILE A 72 -10.34 18.41 25.81
N GLU A 73 -11.16 19.08 26.64
CA GLU A 73 -11.00 20.48 27.03
C GLU A 73 -9.82 20.62 28.04
N ASP A 74 -8.59 20.30 27.60
CA ASP A 74 -7.35 20.58 28.33
C ASP A 74 -7.06 22.10 28.26
N GLU A 75 -6.61 22.70 29.38
CA GLU A 75 -6.60 24.15 29.62
C GLU A 75 -5.86 25.01 28.58
N GLU A 76 -6.43 26.19 28.25
CA GLU A 76 -5.84 27.23 27.38
C GLU A 76 -4.63 27.92 28.03
N GLY A 77 -3.50 27.22 28.12
CA GLY A 77 -2.19 27.84 28.37
C GLY A 77 -1.72 28.66 27.16
N GLU A 78 -1.05 29.79 27.40
CA GLU A 78 -0.48 30.63 26.34
C GLU A 78 0.54 29.83 25.50
N LEU A 79 0.23 29.58 24.23
CA LEU A 79 1.10 28.86 23.32
C LEU A 79 2.40 29.64 23.04
N PRO A 80 3.55 28.96 22.82
CA PRO A 80 4.82 29.62 22.56
C PRO A 80 4.76 30.58 21.36
N ALA A 81 5.47 31.71 21.43
CA ALA A 81 5.24 32.86 20.55
C ALA A 81 5.41 32.59 19.04
N ASP A 82 6.26 31.62 18.65
CA ASP A 82 6.45 31.21 17.26
C ASP A 82 5.59 29.99 16.85
N PHE A 83 4.85 29.39 17.78
CA PHE A 83 4.09 28.14 17.55
C PHE A 83 3.06 28.33 16.45
N GLU A 84 2.15 29.30 16.54
CA GLU A 84 1.09 29.48 15.53
C GLU A 84 1.64 29.86 14.14
N ARG A 85 2.83 30.47 14.06
CA ARG A 85 3.53 30.72 12.79
C ARG A 85 4.04 29.42 12.16
N LEU A 86 4.69 28.56 12.93
CA LEU A 86 5.23 27.27 12.47
C LEU A 86 4.10 26.26 12.21
N TRP A 87 3.11 26.21 13.09
CA TRP A 87 1.87 25.45 12.97
C TRP A 87 1.15 25.79 11.66
N LYS A 88 0.98 27.09 11.36
CA LYS A 88 0.41 27.53 10.08
C LYS A 88 1.28 27.11 8.89
N ALA A 89 2.61 27.29 8.94
CA ALA A 89 3.48 26.88 7.83
C ALA A 89 3.38 25.36 7.53
N ALA A 90 3.24 24.54 8.56
CA ALA A 90 3.00 23.10 8.43
C ALA A 90 1.60 22.74 7.91
N HIS A 91 0.58 23.56 8.20
CA HIS A 91 -0.79 23.37 7.69
C HIS A 91 -1.03 23.93 6.29
N ASP A 92 -0.35 25.01 5.91
CA ASP A 92 -0.37 25.58 4.55
C ASP A 92 0.38 24.68 3.55
N ASN A 93 1.37 23.89 4.02
CA ASN A 93 2.07 22.88 3.20
C ASN A 93 2.22 21.52 3.92
N PRO A 94 1.14 20.72 4.06
CA PRO A 94 1.14 19.50 4.87
C PRO A 94 2.04 18.36 4.39
N GLN A 95 2.55 18.43 3.15
CA GLN A 95 3.41 17.41 2.55
C GLN A 95 4.91 17.72 2.69
N ASP A 96 5.28 18.92 3.15
CA ASP A 96 6.66 19.25 3.47
C ASP A 96 7.03 18.76 4.87
N PHE A 97 7.68 17.61 4.92
CA PHE A 97 8.19 17.01 6.14
C PHE A 97 9.07 17.96 6.97
N THR A 98 9.75 18.93 6.32
CA THR A 98 10.67 19.86 6.99
C THR A 98 9.94 20.83 7.92
N THR A 99 8.81 21.40 7.47
CA THR A 99 8.03 22.36 8.29
C THR A 99 7.48 21.69 9.54
N TRP A 100 7.10 20.41 9.45
CA TRP A 100 6.73 19.60 10.61
C TRP A 100 7.91 19.30 11.54
N THR A 101 9.09 18.94 11.02
CA THR A 101 10.26 18.71 11.88
C THR A 101 10.75 19.97 12.57
N ASP A 102 10.66 21.12 11.90
CA ASP A 102 11.04 22.42 12.47
C ASP A 102 10.06 22.83 13.59
N LEU A 103 8.75 22.64 13.37
CA LEU A 103 7.71 22.82 14.39
C LEU A 103 7.94 21.92 15.61
N LEU A 104 8.20 20.63 15.40
CA LEU A 104 8.43 19.66 16.47
C LEU A 104 9.72 19.94 17.24
N GLN A 105 10.79 20.32 16.53
CA GLN A 105 12.05 20.74 17.16
C GLN A 105 11.86 22.01 17.99
N TYR A 106 11.06 22.98 17.54
CA TYR A 106 10.70 24.16 18.32
C TYR A 106 9.91 23.80 19.58
N CYS A 107 8.90 22.92 19.47
CA CYS A 107 8.13 22.45 20.64
C CYS A 107 9.02 21.71 21.68
N GLU A 108 9.98 20.92 21.21
CA GLU A 108 10.99 20.27 22.07
C GLU A 108 11.96 21.26 22.73
N GLN A 109 12.31 22.36 22.05
CA GLN A 109 13.17 23.42 22.60
C GLN A 109 12.46 24.25 23.69
N GLU A 110 11.23 24.69 23.43
CA GLU A 110 10.39 25.40 24.41
C GLU A 110 9.92 24.49 25.55
N SER A 111 10.06 23.16 25.41
CA SER A 111 9.60 22.14 26.37
C SER A 111 8.10 22.21 26.72
N HIS A 112 7.29 22.87 25.88
CA HIS A 112 5.87 23.11 26.14
C HIS A 112 5.04 21.85 25.80
N ILE A 113 4.46 21.22 26.82
CA ILE A 113 3.79 19.92 26.68
C ILE A 113 2.57 19.98 25.75
N THR A 114 1.62 20.91 25.97
CA THR A 114 0.39 21.01 25.15
C THR A 114 0.68 21.30 23.67
N ALA A 115 1.60 22.21 23.39
CA ALA A 115 2.07 22.49 22.03
C ALA A 115 2.74 21.25 21.40
N SER A 116 3.55 20.51 22.17
CA SER A 116 4.20 19.27 21.72
C SER A 116 3.19 18.17 21.41
N ARG A 117 2.16 17.95 22.25
CA ARG A 117 1.05 17.01 21.99
C ARG A 117 0.37 17.33 20.66
N ARG A 118 -0.16 18.56 20.56
CA ARG A 118 -0.90 19.05 19.38
C ARG A 118 -0.07 18.94 18.10
N ALA A 119 1.24 19.19 18.16
CA ALA A 119 2.16 19.02 17.04
C ALA A 119 2.46 17.55 16.70
N LEU A 120 2.65 16.68 17.70
CA LEU A 120 2.92 15.25 17.50
C LEU A 120 1.70 14.50 16.95
N GLU A 121 0.51 14.76 17.49
CA GLU A 121 -0.77 14.22 16.99
C GLU A 121 -1.00 14.60 15.52
N ALA A 122 -0.88 15.89 15.20
CA ALA A 122 -1.05 16.39 13.84
C ALA A 122 0.01 15.85 12.87
N PHE A 123 1.26 15.71 13.31
CA PHE A 123 2.33 15.11 12.51
C PHE A 123 2.09 13.61 12.27
N LEU A 124 1.80 12.84 13.32
CA LEU A 124 1.61 11.39 13.25
C LEU A 124 0.35 11.02 12.45
N SER A 125 -0.68 11.87 12.43
CA SER A 125 -1.84 11.69 11.52
C SER A 125 -1.46 11.72 10.02
N ARG A 126 -0.31 12.31 9.67
CA ARG A 126 0.18 12.47 8.28
C ARG A 126 1.38 11.58 7.95
N TYR A 127 2.26 11.35 8.92
CA TYR A 127 3.44 10.49 8.81
C TYR A 127 3.40 9.34 9.84
N PRO A 128 2.33 8.53 9.86
CA PRO A 128 2.09 7.57 10.93
C PRO A 128 3.15 6.45 11.01
N LEU A 129 3.90 6.22 9.93
CA LEU A 129 5.00 5.22 9.88
C LEU A 129 6.30 5.70 10.53
N CYS A 130 6.37 6.94 11.03
CA CYS A 130 7.54 7.50 11.70
C CYS A 130 7.67 7.02 13.16
N TYR A 131 7.96 5.73 13.38
CA TYR A 131 8.05 5.09 14.71
C TYR A 131 8.88 5.85 15.74
N GLY A 132 9.97 6.52 15.34
CA GLY A 132 10.78 7.35 16.25
C GLY A 132 10.02 8.51 16.91
N TYR A 133 8.95 9.01 16.28
CA TYR A 133 8.11 10.09 16.82
C TYR A 133 6.99 9.55 17.73
N TRP A 134 6.47 8.35 17.48
CA TRP A 134 5.64 7.63 18.47
C TRP A 134 6.40 7.43 19.79
N LYS A 135 7.68 7.03 19.72
CA LYS A 135 8.57 6.92 20.89
C LYS A 135 8.77 8.27 21.59
N LYS A 136 9.06 9.35 20.84
CA LYS A 136 9.15 10.72 21.39
C LYS A 136 7.86 11.16 22.11
N PHE A 137 6.70 10.77 21.60
CA PHE A 137 5.40 11.12 22.18
C PHE A 137 5.12 10.33 23.47
N ALA A 138 5.38 9.01 23.49
CA ALA A 138 5.31 8.23 24.73
C ALA A 138 6.31 8.74 25.79
N ASP A 139 7.53 9.12 25.38
CA ASP A 139 8.50 9.78 26.26
C ASP A 139 8.09 11.19 26.71
N LEU A 140 7.26 11.92 25.96
CA LEU A 140 6.67 13.19 26.39
C LEU A 140 5.67 12.94 27.53
N GLU A 141 4.70 12.04 27.33
CA GLU A 141 3.67 11.74 28.33
C GLU A 141 4.27 11.12 29.61
N ARG A 142 5.25 10.22 29.47
CA ARG A 142 5.98 9.67 30.62
C ARG A 142 6.70 10.76 31.42
N ARG A 143 7.32 11.75 30.75
CA ARG A 143 7.95 12.91 31.43
C ARG A 143 6.92 13.86 32.06
N ALA A 144 5.69 13.88 31.55
CA ALA A 144 4.57 14.59 32.17
C ALA A 144 3.94 13.82 33.37
N GLY A 145 4.37 12.58 33.65
CA GLY A 145 3.80 11.70 34.66
C GLY A 145 2.57 10.90 34.19
N ASN A 146 2.15 11.07 32.94
CA ASN A 146 0.97 10.44 32.35
C ASN A 146 1.26 9.04 31.79
N ASN A 147 1.64 8.10 32.66
CA ASN A 147 2.02 6.74 32.23
C ASN A 147 0.94 6.05 31.37
N ASN A 148 -0.34 6.22 31.70
CA ASN A 148 -1.46 5.67 30.92
C ASN A 148 -1.49 6.25 29.49
N LYS A 149 -1.36 7.58 29.33
CA LYS A 149 -1.31 8.21 28.00
C LYS A 149 -0.05 7.77 27.22
N ALA A 150 1.08 7.56 27.90
CA ALA A 150 2.30 7.04 27.27
C ALA A 150 2.12 5.61 26.72
N GLU A 151 1.34 4.78 27.43
CA GLU A 151 0.94 3.44 26.99
C GLU A 151 -0.06 3.51 25.82
N GLU A 152 -1.10 4.33 25.92
CA GLU A 152 -2.08 4.55 24.84
C GLU A 152 -1.39 4.97 23.53
N VAL A 153 -0.41 5.89 23.61
CA VAL A 153 0.41 6.32 22.47
C VAL A 153 1.28 5.19 21.91
N CYS A 154 1.84 4.32 22.74
CA CYS A 154 2.54 3.12 22.27
C CYS A 154 1.60 2.17 21.52
N ILE A 155 0.42 1.90 22.08
CA ILE A 155 -0.58 0.99 21.50
C ILE A 155 -1.09 1.52 20.15
N GLN A 156 -1.41 2.83 20.06
CA GLN A 156 -1.81 3.48 18.80
C GLN A 156 -0.71 3.36 17.73
N GLY A 157 0.55 3.61 18.10
CA GLY A 157 1.69 3.46 17.18
C GLY A 157 1.92 2.02 16.72
N LEU A 158 1.61 1.02 17.56
CA LEU A 158 1.71 -0.40 17.22
C LEU A 158 0.54 -0.92 16.38
N GLN A 159 -0.67 -0.39 16.57
CA GLN A 159 -1.81 -0.64 15.66
C GLN A 159 -1.53 -0.14 14.23
N VAL A 160 -0.72 0.92 14.10
CA VAL A 160 -0.28 1.49 12.83
C VAL A 160 0.94 0.75 12.25
N ILE A 161 1.95 0.44 13.07
CA ILE A 161 3.22 -0.16 12.67
C ILE A 161 3.50 -1.47 13.43
N PRO A 162 2.68 -2.54 13.26
CA PRO A 162 2.82 -3.77 14.05
C PRO A 162 4.16 -4.47 13.86
N LEU A 163 4.85 -4.24 12.73
CA LEU A 163 6.20 -4.77 12.45
C LEU A 163 7.34 -3.96 13.09
N SER A 164 7.07 -2.88 13.83
CA SER A 164 8.12 -2.03 14.39
C SER A 164 8.75 -2.64 15.65
N VAL A 165 9.76 -3.50 15.45
CA VAL A 165 10.61 -4.10 16.50
C VAL A 165 11.09 -3.05 17.52
N ASP A 166 11.53 -1.87 17.05
CA ASP A 166 11.99 -0.76 17.92
C ASP A 166 10.89 -0.10 18.76
N LEU A 167 9.61 -0.21 18.34
CA LEU A 167 8.47 0.33 19.06
C LEU A 167 7.91 -0.70 20.06
N TRP A 168 7.86 -1.99 19.71
CA TRP A 168 7.57 -3.07 20.66
C TRP A 168 8.57 -3.07 21.82
N ILE A 169 9.87 -3.03 21.52
CA ILE A 169 10.92 -2.92 22.54
C ILE A 169 10.73 -1.66 23.40
N HIS A 170 10.27 -0.53 22.84
CA HIS A 170 10.01 0.68 23.63
C HIS A 170 8.79 0.53 24.56
N TYR A 171 7.70 -0.07 24.08
CA TYR A 171 6.50 -0.34 24.87
C TYR A 171 6.79 -1.34 26.01
N ILE A 172 7.54 -2.41 25.74
CA ILE A 172 8.01 -3.35 26.77
C ILE A 172 8.85 -2.63 27.83
N ASN A 173 9.79 -1.77 27.43
CA ASN A 173 10.61 -0.98 28.37
C ASN A 173 9.80 0.10 29.12
N LEU A 174 8.72 0.62 28.53
CA LEU A 174 7.79 1.51 29.21
C LEU A 174 7.08 0.76 30.35
N LEU A 175 6.51 -0.43 30.08
CA LEU A 175 5.83 -1.25 31.08
C LEU A 175 6.78 -1.70 32.20
N LEU A 176 7.98 -2.21 31.86
CA LEU A 176 9.01 -2.57 32.84
C LEU A 176 9.42 -1.38 33.74
N GLY A 177 9.34 -0.15 33.22
CA GLY A 177 9.66 1.07 33.95
C GLY A 177 8.49 1.77 34.64
N THR A 178 7.26 1.22 34.59
CA THR A 178 6.04 1.90 35.10
C THR A 178 5.06 1.00 35.86
N LEU A 179 5.05 -0.31 35.59
CA LEU A 179 4.22 -1.28 36.34
C LEU A 179 4.87 -1.63 37.69
N ASP A 180 4.05 -1.92 38.70
CA ASP A 180 4.54 -2.43 39.98
C ASP A 180 4.86 -3.94 39.86
N MET A 181 6.15 -4.29 39.89
CA MET A 181 6.62 -5.68 39.82
C MET A 181 6.27 -6.53 41.06
N ASN A 182 5.75 -5.92 42.13
CA ASN A 182 5.25 -6.66 43.30
C ASN A 182 3.85 -7.26 43.06
N LEU A 183 3.14 -6.84 42.00
CA LEU A 183 1.84 -7.38 41.62
C LEU A 183 1.99 -8.59 40.68
N PRO A 184 1.29 -9.71 40.91
CA PRO A 184 1.43 -10.92 40.07
C PRO A 184 0.93 -10.70 38.64
N GLU A 185 0.01 -9.75 38.44
CA GLU A 185 -0.54 -9.36 37.13
C GLU A 185 0.51 -8.68 36.25
N SER A 186 1.54 -8.03 36.83
CA SER A 186 2.54 -7.26 36.08
C SER A 186 3.44 -8.14 35.20
N PRO A 187 4.05 -9.24 35.70
CA PRO A 187 4.76 -10.20 34.85
C PRO A 187 3.87 -10.89 33.81
N GLU A 188 2.60 -11.18 34.13
CA GLU A 188 1.66 -11.78 33.17
C GLU A 188 1.36 -10.83 32.01
N ARG A 189 1.12 -9.54 32.30
CA ARG A 189 0.92 -8.48 31.31
C ARG A 189 2.16 -8.27 30.43
N ILE A 190 3.35 -8.23 31.02
CA ILE A 190 4.61 -8.10 30.26
C ILE A 190 4.81 -9.29 29.32
N ARG A 191 4.53 -10.52 29.78
CA ARG A 191 4.58 -11.73 28.93
C ARG A 191 3.61 -11.67 27.76
N SER A 192 2.37 -11.21 27.99
CA SER A 192 1.41 -11.00 26.91
C SER A 192 1.96 -10.06 25.85
N VAL A 193 2.53 -8.91 26.25
CA VAL A 193 3.09 -7.91 25.32
C VAL A 193 4.34 -8.42 24.58
N PHE A 194 5.14 -9.31 25.19
CA PHE A 194 6.19 -10.04 24.49
C PHE A 194 5.62 -11.00 23.42
N GLU A 195 4.59 -11.78 23.76
CA GLU A 195 3.91 -12.68 22.82
C GLU A 195 3.28 -11.93 21.65
N ASP A 196 2.51 -10.86 21.93
CA ASP A 196 1.93 -9.97 20.92
C ASP A 196 3.02 -9.41 20.00
N GLY A 197 4.16 -8.99 20.57
CA GLY A 197 5.31 -8.49 19.84
C GLY A 197 5.98 -9.53 18.92
N VAL A 198 6.17 -10.77 19.37
CA VAL A 198 6.77 -11.82 18.51
C VAL A 198 5.77 -12.39 17.49
N VAL A 199 4.47 -12.32 17.75
CA VAL A 199 3.43 -12.61 16.74
C VAL A 199 3.39 -11.52 15.67
N ALA A 200 3.47 -10.23 16.06
CA ALA A 200 3.37 -9.11 15.13
C ALA A 200 4.67 -8.80 14.35
N ALA A 201 5.84 -8.94 14.98
CA ALA A 201 7.14 -8.53 14.45
C ALA A 201 8.25 -9.59 14.53
N GLY A 202 8.01 -10.73 15.19
CA GLY A 202 9.03 -11.76 15.42
C GLY A 202 9.51 -12.49 14.18
N LEU A 203 8.83 -12.34 13.03
CA LEU A 203 9.23 -12.86 11.73
C LEU A 203 10.02 -11.85 10.86
N ASP A 204 10.32 -10.64 11.35
CA ASP A 204 11.30 -9.77 10.66
C ASP A 204 12.71 -10.35 10.78
N PHE A 205 13.47 -10.32 9.69
CA PHE A 205 14.88 -10.72 9.65
C PHE A 205 15.76 -10.00 10.69
N HIS A 206 15.38 -8.80 11.13
CA HIS A 206 16.10 -8.00 12.13
C HIS A 206 15.41 -7.98 13.51
N SER A 207 14.54 -8.96 13.79
CA SER A 207 13.80 -9.10 15.05
C SER A 207 14.65 -9.57 16.24
N ASP A 208 15.93 -9.88 16.04
CA ASP A 208 16.83 -10.50 17.04
C ASP A 208 16.80 -9.82 18.42
N ARG A 209 16.73 -8.48 18.46
CA ARG A 209 16.70 -7.71 19.72
C ARG A 209 15.42 -7.91 20.55
N LEU A 210 14.31 -8.30 19.92
CA LEU A 210 13.04 -8.59 20.61
C LEU A 210 13.08 -10.00 21.22
N TRP A 211 13.55 -10.98 20.45
CA TRP A 211 13.79 -12.35 20.92
C TRP A 211 14.80 -12.37 22.08
N ASP A 212 15.93 -11.66 21.93
CA ASP A 212 16.94 -11.50 22.98
C ASP A 212 16.34 -10.93 24.28
N LEU A 213 15.57 -9.85 24.18
CA LEU A 213 14.97 -9.20 25.34
C LEU A 213 13.96 -10.11 26.04
N TYR A 214 13.22 -10.94 25.29
CA TYR A 214 12.26 -11.89 25.86
C TYR A 214 12.95 -13.06 26.57
N VAL A 215 14.01 -13.62 25.97
CA VAL A 215 14.81 -14.71 26.56
C VAL A 215 15.47 -14.27 27.87
N GLU A 216 16.11 -13.09 27.89
CA GLU A 216 16.74 -12.62 29.13
C GLU A 216 15.70 -12.23 30.19
N TRP A 217 14.56 -11.65 29.80
CA TRP A 217 13.48 -11.36 30.77
C TRP A 217 12.92 -12.64 31.42
N GLU A 218 12.67 -13.73 30.67
CA GLU A 218 12.21 -14.98 31.29
C GLU A 218 13.28 -15.64 32.19
N LYS A 219 14.57 -15.46 31.90
CA LYS A 219 15.65 -15.85 32.82
C LYS A 219 15.65 -15.01 34.09
N GLU A 220 15.42 -13.70 34.01
CA GLU A 220 15.28 -12.80 35.17
C GLU A 220 14.06 -13.15 36.03
N GLN A 221 12.96 -13.62 35.43
CA GLN A 221 11.81 -14.19 36.15
C GLN A 221 12.07 -15.60 36.72
N GLY A 222 13.22 -16.21 36.42
CA GLY A 222 13.58 -17.58 36.84
C GLY A 222 12.96 -18.71 36.00
N ASN A 223 12.23 -18.39 34.94
CA ASN A 223 11.47 -19.32 34.12
C ASN A 223 12.33 -19.98 33.03
N MET A 224 13.32 -20.78 33.44
CA MET A 224 14.29 -21.39 32.53
C MET A 224 13.66 -22.26 31.42
N LYS A 225 12.47 -22.82 31.66
CA LYS A 225 11.66 -23.53 30.64
C LYS A 225 11.06 -22.60 29.59
N ASN A 226 10.59 -21.42 29.99
CA ASN A 226 10.04 -20.43 29.07
C ASN A 226 11.17 -19.83 28.21
N ALA A 227 12.30 -19.47 28.82
CA ALA A 227 13.48 -19.03 28.09
C ALA A 227 13.93 -20.07 27.04
N ALA A 228 13.91 -21.36 27.38
CA ALA A 228 14.19 -22.45 26.44
C ALA A 228 13.14 -22.56 25.32
N ALA A 229 11.84 -22.43 25.65
CA ALA A 229 10.75 -22.45 24.66
C ALA A 229 10.76 -21.26 23.69
N VAL A 230 11.19 -20.08 24.16
CA VAL A 230 11.41 -18.89 23.31
C VAL A 230 12.62 -19.10 22.39
N LEU A 231 13.71 -19.69 22.89
CA LEU A 231 14.86 -20.08 22.07
C LEU A 231 14.47 -21.12 20.99
N ASP A 232 13.71 -22.16 21.36
CA ASP A 232 13.16 -23.16 20.44
C ASP A 232 12.16 -22.59 19.40
N ARG A 233 11.67 -21.36 19.59
CA ARG A 233 10.87 -20.62 18.61
C ARG A 233 11.75 -19.83 17.65
N VAL A 234 12.65 -18.97 18.15
CA VAL A 234 13.53 -18.16 17.28
C VAL A 234 14.48 -19.03 16.44
N LEU A 235 14.87 -20.22 16.92
CA LEU A 235 15.64 -21.20 16.14
C LEU A 235 14.95 -21.65 14.84
N LYS A 236 13.64 -21.43 14.69
CA LYS A 236 12.84 -21.74 13.48
C LYS A 236 12.57 -20.51 12.60
N VAL A 237 13.06 -19.34 13.01
CA VAL A 237 12.86 -18.06 12.31
C VAL A 237 14.16 -17.65 11.61
N PRO A 238 14.14 -17.30 10.32
CA PRO A 238 15.34 -16.81 9.63
C PRO A 238 15.62 -15.36 10.05
N THR A 239 16.48 -15.17 11.06
CA THR A 239 16.94 -13.86 11.52
C THR A 239 18.41 -13.60 11.15
N GLN A 240 18.87 -12.36 11.31
CA GLN A 240 20.24 -11.96 11.03
C GLN A 240 21.26 -12.63 11.95
N LEU A 241 20.90 -12.89 13.21
CA LEU A 241 21.79 -13.47 14.24
C LEU A 241 21.36 -14.89 14.66
N TYR A 242 20.70 -15.64 13.77
CA TYR A 242 20.26 -17.04 13.96
C TYR A 242 21.31 -17.95 14.62
N ASN A 243 22.60 -17.78 14.27
CA ASN A 243 23.72 -18.53 14.88
C ASN A 243 23.96 -18.15 16.35
N THR A 244 23.81 -16.87 16.69
CA THR A 244 23.93 -16.37 18.06
C THR A 244 22.78 -16.88 18.95
N HIS A 245 21.57 -17.01 18.40
CA HIS A 245 20.46 -17.65 19.12
C HIS A 245 20.74 -19.13 19.41
N TYR A 246 21.39 -19.84 18.48
CA TYR A 246 21.82 -21.22 18.71
C TYR A 246 22.97 -21.33 19.72
N ASP A 247 23.93 -20.42 19.70
CA ASP A 247 24.98 -20.34 20.73
C ASP A 247 24.39 -20.09 22.12
N LYS A 248 23.40 -19.19 22.25
CA LYS A 248 22.64 -18.95 23.49
C LYS A 248 21.84 -20.17 23.94
N PHE A 249 21.24 -20.94 23.01
CA PHE A 249 20.56 -22.20 23.35
C PHE A 249 21.54 -23.23 23.92
N LYS A 250 22.72 -23.38 23.31
CA LYS A 250 23.79 -24.27 23.80
C LYS A 250 24.31 -23.82 25.17
N GLU A 251 24.44 -22.52 25.41
CA GLU A 251 24.80 -21.99 26.73
C GLU A 251 23.73 -22.31 27.79
N HIS A 252 22.46 -22.02 27.49
CA HIS A 252 21.32 -22.25 28.39
C HIS A 252 21.14 -23.72 28.78
N LEU A 253 21.26 -24.65 27.82
CA LEU A 253 21.16 -26.09 28.06
C LEU A 253 22.32 -26.66 28.90
N ASN A 254 23.51 -26.06 28.79
CA ASN A 254 24.70 -26.50 29.54
C ASN A 254 24.79 -25.85 30.93
N GLY A 255 24.30 -24.61 31.10
CA GLY A 255 24.30 -23.88 32.37
C GLY A 255 23.27 -24.39 33.40
N HIS A 256 22.30 -25.20 32.98
CA HIS A 256 21.19 -25.67 33.82
C HIS A 256 21.02 -27.21 33.75
N GLU A 257 20.24 -27.78 34.67
CA GLU A 257 19.85 -29.19 34.59
C GLU A 257 18.79 -29.41 33.49
N PRO A 258 18.86 -30.48 32.66
CA PRO A 258 17.90 -30.67 31.57
C PRO A 258 16.43 -30.73 32.01
N LYS A 259 16.18 -31.22 33.23
CA LYS A 259 14.84 -31.27 33.85
C LYS A 259 14.22 -29.87 34.04
N ASP A 260 15.03 -28.82 34.16
CA ASP A 260 14.62 -27.44 34.44
C ASP A 260 14.61 -26.57 33.16
N VAL A 261 15.20 -27.07 32.07
CA VAL A 261 15.20 -26.46 30.74
C VAL A 261 14.07 -27.00 29.86
N LEU A 262 13.84 -28.32 29.87
CA LEU A 262 12.91 -28.99 28.96
C LEU A 262 11.48 -29.04 29.51
N SER A 263 10.51 -29.36 28.64
CA SER A 263 9.17 -29.76 29.09
C SER A 263 9.24 -31.11 29.86
N PRO A 264 8.32 -31.38 30.80
CA PRO A 264 8.31 -32.67 31.51
C PRO A 264 8.15 -33.88 30.58
N GLU A 265 7.42 -33.68 29.48
CA GLU A 265 7.13 -34.72 28.48
C GLU A 265 8.37 -35.04 27.64
N GLU A 266 9.05 -34.03 27.07
CA GLU A 266 10.29 -34.25 26.31
C GLU A 266 11.43 -34.76 27.21
N TYR A 267 11.50 -34.28 28.46
CA TYR A 267 12.52 -34.79 29.39
C TYR A 267 12.34 -36.29 29.68
N GLU A 268 11.12 -36.77 29.97
CA GLU A 268 10.91 -38.20 30.24
C GLU A 268 11.03 -39.06 28.96
N GLU A 269 10.63 -38.53 27.79
CA GLU A 269 10.86 -39.17 26.49
C GLU A 269 12.36 -39.40 26.25
N LEU A 270 13.18 -38.34 26.36
CA LEU A 270 14.62 -38.42 26.15
C LEU A 270 15.32 -39.24 27.25
N ARG A 271 14.89 -39.11 28.51
CA ARG A 271 15.42 -39.89 29.65
C ARG A 271 15.16 -41.38 29.47
N THR A 272 13.96 -41.78 29.03
CA THR A 272 13.64 -43.19 28.76
C THR A 272 14.39 -43.72 27.55
N LEU A 273 14.53 -42.94 26.47
CA LEU A 273 15.36 -43.28 25.31
C LEU A 273 16.84 -43.48 25.69
N CYS A 274 17.44 -42.53 26.41
CA CYS A 274 18.84 -42.62 26.85
C CYS A 274 19.08 -43.76 27.85
N ARG A 275 18.11 -44.08 28.71
CA ARG A 275 18.15 -45.28 29.58
C ARG A 275 18.08 -46.58 28.78
N GLN A 276 17.30 -46.63 27.70
CA GLN A 276 17.26 -47.78 26.80
C GLN A 276 18.59 -47.95 26.07
N SER A 277 19.17 -46.87 25.55
CA SER A 277 20.53 -46.87 24.97
C SER A 277 21.56 -47.38 25.98
N GLN A 278 21.61 -46.82 27.19
CA GLN A 278 22.53 -47.30 28.24
C GLN A 278 22.33 -48.76 28.64
N LYS A 279 21.09 -49.29 28.60
CA LYS A 279 20.82 -50.72 28.85
C LYS A 279 21.18 -51.61 27.66
N ALA A 280 21.10 -51.11 26.42
CA ALA A 280 21.57 -51.81 25.22
C ALA A 280 23.11 -51.85 25.18
N GLU A 281 23.77 -50.70 25.30
CA GLU A 281 25.24 -50.57 25.31
C GLU A 281 25.87 -51.45 26.40
N ARG A 282 25.28 -51.52 27.61
CA ARG A 282 25.75 -52.42 28.67
C ARG A 282 25.48 -53.91 28.37
N ALA A 283 24.43 -54.24 27.62
CA ALA A 283 24.16 -55.61 27.21
C ALA A 283 25.09 -56.07 26.07
N GLU A 284 25.47 -55.17 25.17
CA GLU A 284 26.47 -55.39 24.13
C GLU A 284 27.87 -55.52 24.78
N GLN A 285 28.25 -54.62 25.68
CA GLN A 285 29.50 -54.73 26.45
C GLN A 285 29.57 -56.01 27.28
N ALA A 286 28.47 -56.41 27.94
CA ALA A 286 28.42 -57.68 28.67
C ALA A 286 28.57 -58.91 27.75
N GLN A 287 28.11 -58.84 26.49
CA GLN A 287 28.31 -59.91 25.50
C GLN A 287 29.76 -59.97 24.98
N GLU A 288 30.39 -58.81 24.74
CA GLU A 288 31.82 -58.74 24.40
C GLU A 288 32.70 -59.24 25.56
N GLU A 289 32.35 -58.91 26.81
CA GLU A 289 33.06 -59.37 28.00
C GLU A 289 32.79 -60.85 28.36
N GLU A 290 31.63 -61.42 27.99
CA GLU A 290 31.39 -62.88 28.07
C GLU A 290 32.22 -63.67 27.05
N GLU A 291 32.68 -63.09 25.94
CA GLU A 291 33.61 -63.77 25.01
C GLU A 291 35.07 -63.78 25.50
N GLU A 292 35.51 -62.82 26.35
CA GLU A 292 36.91 -62.75 26.85
C GLU A 292 37.12 -63.17 28.33
N ARG A 293 36.10 -63.16 29.21
CA ARG A 293 36.30 -63.41 30.66
C ARG A 293 36.28 -64.91 31.05
N PRO A 294 37.26 -65.40 31.86
CA PRO A 294 37.20 -66.74 32.45
C PRO A 294 36.18 -66.82 33.62
N PRO A 295 35.70 -68.01 34.01
CA PRO A 295 34.48 -68.10 34.82
C PRO A 295 34.68 -67.75 36.31
N GLY A 296 33.97 -66.72 36.78
CA GLY A 296 33.56 -66.60 38.19
C GLY A 296 33.98 -65.36 38.97
N GLU A 297 33.47 -64.19 38.61
CA GLU A 297 33.31 -63.03 39.51
C GLU A 297 31.92 -62.40 39.26
N GLU A 298 31.16 -62.10 40.32
CA GLU A 298 29.81 -61.52 40.24
C GLU A 298 29.88 -59.99 40.36
N GLU A 299 29.32 -59.25 39.40
CA GLU A 299 29.31 -57.79 39.44
C GLU A 299 28.28 -57.21 40.44
N PRO A 300 28.62 -56.11 41.14
CA PRO A 300 27.71 -55.47 42.08
C PRO A 300 26.60 -54.70 41.36
N ALA A 301 25.34 -55.01 41.68
CA ALA A 301 24.19 -54.28 41.16
C ALA A 301 24.28 -52.77 41.46
N THR A 302 24.31 -51.95 40.41
CA THR A 302 24.35 -50.49 40.55
C THR A 302 22.99 -49.91 40.96
N PRO A 303 22.92 -48.79 41.71
CA PRO A 303 21.67 -48.36 42.33
C PRO A 303 20.68 -47.75 41.33
N GLU A 304 19.59 -48.45 41.03
CA GLU A 304 18.46 -47.85 40.31
C GLU A 304 17.72 -46.85 41.23
N GLY A 305 17.84 -45.55 40.94
CA GLY A 305 17.08 -44.52 41.68
C GLY A 305 17.36 -43.08 41.25
N THR A 306 18.63 -42.69 41.15
CA THR A 306 19.06 -41.34 40.71
C THR A 306 19.60 -41.38 39.28
N ASP A 307 19.27 -40.38 38.46
CA ASP A 307 19.84 -40.25 37.13
C ASP A 307 21.35 -39.95 37.21
N SER A 308 22.17 -40.77 36.54
CA SER A 308 23.62 -40.55 36.43
C SER A 308 23.91 -39.21 35.75
N GLU A 309 25.02 -38.57 36.11
CA GLU A 309 25.55 -37.41 35.39
C GLU A 309 25.80 -37.75 33.90
N GLU A 310 26.20 -38.98 33.62
CA GLU A 310 26.33 -39.54 32.25
C GLU A 310 24.98 -39.62 31.52
N LEU A 311 23.89 -39.92 32.25
CA LEU A 311 22.54 -39.97 31.67
C LEU A 311 22.02 -38.56 31.38
N MET A 312 22.26 -37.61 32.29
CA MET A 312 21.96 -36.20 32.06
C MET A 312 22.76 -35.63 30.88
N GLN A 313 24.03 -36.02 30.74
CA GLN A 313 24.87 -35.64 29.62
C GLN A 313 24.37 -36.22 28.28
N LYS A 314 24.04 -37.52 28.23
CA LYS A 314 23.40 -38.12 27.04
C LYS A 314 22.06 -37.47 26.68
N VAL A 315 21.26 -37.06 27.67
CA VAL A 315 20.04 -36.28 27.42
C VAL A 315 20.36 -34.92 26.79
N ARG A 316 21.36 -34.17 27.28
CA ARG A 316 21.80 -32.92 26.62
C ARG A 316 22.24 -33.17 25.17
N GLU A 317 23.01 -34.22 24.93
CA GLU A 317 23.48 -34.57 23.58
C GLU A 317 22.31 -34.88 22.62
N GLN A 318 21.28 -35.60 23.07
CA GLN A 318 20.08 -35.85 22.27
C GLN A 318 19.26 -34.57 22.02
N VAL A 319 19.14 -33.67 23.00
CA VAL A 319 18.52 -32.34 22.79
C VAL A 319 19.30 -31.55 21.72
N LEU A 320 20.63 -31.54 21.81
CA LEU A 320 21.49 -30.87 20.84
C LEU A 320 21.31 -31.47 19.44
N VAL A 321 21.34 -32.79 19.27
CA VAL A 321 21.09 -33.42 17.96
C VAL A 321 19.72 -33.05 17.38
N ARG A 322 18.67 -32.93 18.22
CA ARG A 322 17.35 -32.45 17.78
C ARG A 322 17.38 -30.98 17.32
N ARG A 323 18.02 -30.08 18.07
CA ARG A 323 18.04 -28.64 17.75
C ARG A 323 19.07 -28.27 16.67
N ASP A 324 20.17 -29.00 16.55
CA ASP A 324 21.19 -28.79 15.50
C ASP A 324 20.59 -28.99 14.11
N LYS A 325 19.72 -29.99 13.94
CA LYS A 325 18.95 -30.15 12.69
C LYS A 325 18.07 -28.92 12.40
N VAL A 326 17.31 -28.44 13.39
CA VAL A 326 16.44 -27.25 13.23
C VAL A 326 17.28 -26.01 12.88
N TYR A 327 18.45 -25.86 13.51
CA TYR A 327 19.43 -24.83 13.17
C TYR A 327 19.93 -24.96 11.72
N GLN A 328 20.31 -26.16 11.25
CA GLN A 328 20.77 -26.40 9.88
C GLN A 328 19.65 -26.12 8.84
N ASP A 329 18.42 -26.54 9.12
CA ASP A 329 17.25 -26.27 8.27
C ASP A 329 17.01 -24.75 8.16
N ASN A 330 17.06 -24.02 9.28
CA ASN A 330 16.91 -22.56 9.32
C ASN A 330 18.10 -21.80 8.69
N GLU A 331 19.34 -22.27 8.87
CA GLU A 331 20.53 -21.75 8.17
C GLU A 331 20.34 -21.85 6.64
N GLY A 332 19.67 -22.91 6.16
CA GLY A 332 19.20 -23.04 4.79
C GLY A 332 18.28 -21.89 4.35
N GLU A 333 17.25 -21.57 5.16
CA GLU A 333 16.29 -20.49 4.88
C GLU A 333 16.90 -19.08 4.97
N VAL A 334 17.81 -18.85 5.93
CA VAL A 334 18.60 -17.61 6.04
C VAL A 334 19.48 -17.45 4.80
N ARG A 335 20.21 -18.50 4.41
CA ARG A 335 21.11 -18.48 3.24
C ARG A 335 20.39 -18.15 1.94
N LYS A 336 19.12 -18.58 1.78
CA LYS A 336 18.27 -18.21 0.64
C LYS A 336 18.00 -16.68 0.60
N ARG A 337 17.65 -16.08 1.74
CA ARG A 337 17.16 -14.68 1.84
C ARG A 337 18.25 -13.63 2.08
N TRP A 338 19.40 -14.02 2.61
CA TRP A 338 20.50 -13.12 3.02
C TRP A 338 20.86 -12.04 1.98
N HIS A 339 20.92 -12.41 0.70
CA HIS A 339 21.31 -11.49 -0.37
C HIS A 339 20.23 -10.45 -0.74
N PHE A 340 18.96 -10.71 -0.42
CA PHE A 340 17.89 -9.72 -0.54
C PHE A 340 17.85 -8.78 0.68
N GLU A 341 17.97 -9.33 1.88
CA GLU A 341 17.99 -8.55 3.13
C GLU A 341 19.21 -7.61 3.17
N ASP A 342 20.41 -8.06 2.77
CA ASP A 342 21.56 -7.15 2.66
C ASP A 342 21.32 -6.06 1.59
N ALA A 343 20.63 -6.34 0.49
CA ALA A 343 20.36 -5.33 -0.54
C ALA A 343 19.42 -4.20 -0.04
N ILE A 344 18.66 -4.42 1.05
CA ILE A 344 17.76 -3.45 1.67
C ILE A 344 18.54 -2.62 2.71
N LYS A 345 19.10 -1.48 2.29
CA LYS A 345 19.88 -0.60 3.18
C LYS A 345 19.03 0.34 4.04
N ARG A 346 17.72 0.43 3.81
CA ARG A 346 16.77 1.19 4.66
C ARG A 346 15.41 0.47 4.79
N PRO A 347 15.22 -0.38 5.83
CA PRO A 347 13.96 -1.08 6.06
C PRO A 347 12.86 -0.20 6.71
N TYR A 348 13.19 1.01 7.17
CA TYR A 348 12.25 1.92 7.82
C TYR A 348 11.76 3.05 6.90
N PHE A 349 10.58 3.61 7.22
CA PHE A 349 10.00 4.76 6.52
C PHE A 349 10.85 6.04 6.68
N HIS A 350 11.12 6.72 5.56
CA HIS A 350 11.59 8.10 5.56
C HIS A 350 11.25 8.78 4.22
N VAL A 351 10.72 10.01 4.28
CA VAL A 351 10.29 10.81 3.11
C VAL A 351 11.36 11.02 2.04
N LYS A 352 12.67 10.94 2.36
CA LYS A 352 13.72 10.96 1.33
C LYS A 352 13.56 9.77 0.37
N PRO A 353 13.51 9.96 -0.95
CA PRO A 353 13.37 8.87 -1.91
C PRO A 353 14.45 7.79 -1.73
N LEU A 354 14.04 6.53 -1.85
CA LEU A 354 14.93 5.40 -2.11
C LEU A 354 15.51 5.52 -3.52
N ASP A 355 16.72 5.00 -3.69
CA ASP A 355 17.35 4.86 -5.01
C ASP A 355 16.77 3.66 -5.81
N ARG A 356 17.11 3.62 -7.10
CA ARG A 356 16.64 2.58 -8.03
C ARG A 356 17.21 1.18 -7.78
N LEU A 357 18.24 1.02 -6.95
CA LEU A 357 18.78 -0.30 -6.57
C LEU A 357 17.96 -0.87 -5.40
N GLN A 358 17.66 -0.07 -4.37
CA GLN A 358 16.81 -0.49 -3.25
C GLN A 358 15.37 -0.80 -3.70
N LEU A 359 14.79 0.01 -4.60
CA LEU A 359 13.47 -0.27 -5.18
C LEU A 359 13.46 -1.57 -5.99
N ARG A 360 14.56 -1.88 -6.70
CA ARG A 360 14.71 -3.18 -7.38
C ARG A 360 14.87 -4.33 -6.39
N ALA A 361 15.65 -4.16 -5.32
CA ALA A 361 15.84 -5.19 -4.31
C ALA A 361 14.51 -5.66 -3.72
N TRP A 362 13.66 -4.72 -3.31
CA TRP A 362 12.31 -4.99 -2.83
C TRP A 362 11.45 -5.74 -3.87
N HIS A 363 11.42 -5.30 -5.13
CA HIS A 363 10.71 -6.04 -6.19
C HIS A 363 11.27 -7.45 -6.35
N THR A 364 12.59 -7.63 -6.50
CA THR A 364 13.19 -8.96 -6.72
C THR A 364 12.98 -9.93 -5.56
N TYR A 365 12.90 -9.43 -4.33
CA TYR A 365 12.61 -10.24 -3.15
C TYR A 365 11.14 -10.65 -3.11
N LEU A 366 10.20 -9.73 -3.36
CA LEU A 366 8.77 -10.03 -3.50
C LEU A 366 8.52 -11.01 -4.66
N ASP A 367 9.18 -10.82 -5.80
CA ASP A 367 9.14 -11.76 -6.94
C ASP A 367 9.66 -13.15 -6.54
N TRP A 368 10.72 -13.23 -5.73
CA TRP A 368 11.29 -14.50 -5.29
C TRP A 368 10.44 -15.23 -4.25
N GLU A 369 9.91 -14.54 -3.24
CA GLU A 369 9.10 -15.16 -2.16
C GLU A 369 7.76 -15.67 -2.72
N ILE A 370 7.08 -14.86 -3.55
CA ILE A 370 5.88 -15.28 -4.31
C ILE A 370 6.22 -16.49 -5.21
N ALA A 371 7.41 -16.53 -5.80
CA ALA A 371 7.87 -17.65 -6.62
C ALA A 371 8.38 -18.87 -5.81
N GLN A 372 8.48 -18.81 -4.47
CA GLN A 372 8.62 -20.04 -3.65
C GLN A 372 7.24 -20.59 -3.33
N LEU A 373 6.32 -19.75 -2.81
CA LEU A 373 4.93 -20.12 -2.54
C LEU A 373 4.28 -20.85 -3.74
N ASN A 374 4.44 -20.31 -4.94
CA ASN A 374 3.93 -20.91 -6.18
C ASN A 374 4.65 -22.20 -6.66
N LYS A 375 5.71 -22.65 -6.00
CA LYS A 375 6.32 -23.99 -6.19
C LYS A 375 5.85 -24.95 -5.12
N ASP A 376 5.80 -24.49 -3.87
CA ASP A 376 5.45 -25.33 -2.73
C ASP A 376 3.95 -25.72 -2.76
N THR A 377 3.11 -24.94 -3.44
CA THR A 377 1.72 -25.32 -3.81
C THR A 377 1.59 -26.18 -5.07
N ARG A 378 2.69 -26.56 -5.73
CA ARG A 378 2.69 -27.49 -6.88
C ARG A 378 3.31 -28.82 -6.46
N ASP A 379 2.43 -29.74 -6.06
CA ASP A 379 2.78 -31.08 -5.60
C ASP A 379 3.73 -31.80 -6.59
N PRO A 380 4.85 -32.39 -6.12
CA PRO A 380 5.74 -33.20 -6.95
C PRO A 380 5.13 -34.50 -7.52
N GLN A 381 3.82 -34.71 -7.39
CA GLN A 381 3.11 -35.95 -7.74
C GLN A 381 2.19 -35.84 -8.97
N ASP A 382 2.27 -34.77 -9.78
CA ASP A 382 1.61 -34.68 -11.08
C ASP A 382 2.61 -34.76 -12.26
N PRO A 383 3.11 -35.97 -12.62
CA PRO A 383 4.15 -36.17 -13.64
C PRO A 383 3.60 -36.26 -15.08
N GLN A 384 2.61 -35.43 -15.47
CA GLN A 384 1.93 -35.60 -16.76
C GLN A 384 1.60 -34.29 -17.49
N GLN A 385 2.62 -33.52 -17.91
CA GLN A 385 2.40 -32.41 -18.86
C GLN A 385 3.56 -32.08 -19.83
N ASP A 386 4.21 -33.11 -20.38
CA ASP A 386 4.81 -32.99 -21.72
C ASP A 386 3.70 -33.13 -22.78
N PRO A 387 3.51 -32.16 -23.70
CA PRO A 387 2.46 -32.21 -24.71
C PRO A 387 2.89 -33.02 -25.94
N ASP A 388 2.64 -34.33 -25.94
CA ASP A 388 2.83 -35.20 -27.11
C ASP A 388 1.73 -34.90 -28.17
N PRO A 389 2.07 -34.38 -29.37
CA PRO A 389 1.12 -33.64 -30.19
C PRO A 389 0.32 -34.50 -31.19
N ASP A 390 -0.16 -35.68 -30.78
CA ASP A 390 -1.04 -36.50 -31.65
C ASP A 390 -1.95 -37.49 -30.90
N GLN A 391 -3.16 -37.04 -30.51
CA GLN A 391 -4.36 -37.89 -30.50
C GLN A 391 -5.66 -37.09 -30.37
N ALA A 392 -6.61 -37.38 -31.27
CA ALA A 392 -7.93 -36.77 -31.28
C ALA A 392 -9.03 -37.82 -31.04
N ALA A 393 -10.07 -37.39 -30.33
CA ALA A 393 -11.39 -38.01 -30.21
C ALA A 393 -11.51 -39.46 -29.67
N THR A 394 -12.12 -39.59 -28.49
CA THR A 394 -13.34 -40.40 -28.36
C THR A 394 -14.19 -39.91 -27.18
N GLU A 395 -15.50 -40.14 -27.23
CA GLU A 395 -16.48 -39.59 -26.29
C GLU A 395 -16.87 -40.57 -25.17
N GLY A 396 -17.25 -40.02 -24.00
CA GLY A 396 -18.42 -40.50 -23.27
C GLY A 396 -18.22 -41.51 -22.13
N SER A 397 -18.34 -41.02 -20.89
CA SER A 397 -19.15 -41.69 -19.86
C SER A 397 -19.51 -40.71 -18.74
N GLU A 398 -20.80 -40.54 -18.43
CA GLU A 398 -21.27 -39.81 -17.25
C GLU A 398 -21.33 -40.75 -16.04
N VAL A 399 -20.84 -40.31 -14.88
CA VAL A 399 -21.18 -40.89 -13.57
C VAL A 399 -21.32 -39.75 -12.55
N PRO A 400 -22.45 -39.63 -11.82
CA PRO A 400 -22.67 -38.52 -10.90
C PRO A 400 -22.01 -38.77 -9.53
N ALA A 401 -21.07 -37.90 -9.15
CA ALA A 401 -20.62 -37.74 -7.77
C ALA A 401 -21.47 -36.67 -7.05
N LYS A 402 -21.73 -36.86 -5.75
CA LYS A 402 -22.44 -35.88 -4.92
C LYS A 402 -21.48 -34.77 -4.46
N PRO A 403 -21.95 -33.53 -4.23
CA PRO A 403 -21.18 -32.58 -3.45
C PRO A 403 -21.05 -33.08 -2.00
N GLN A 404 -19.82 -33.15 -1.51
CA GLN A 404 -19.52 -33.09 -0.08
C GLN A 404 -19.13 -31.64 0.23
N GLU A 405 -19.87 -31.00 1.13
CA GLU A 405 -19.55 -29.67 1.65
C GLU A 405 -18.46 -29.81 2.74
N GLU A 406 -17.21 -30.01 2.31
CA GLU A 406 -16.06 -29.98 3.21
C GLU A 406 -15.48 -28.56 3.29
N SER A 407 -15.85 -27.89 4.39
CA SER A 407 -15.24 -26.69 4.99
C SER A 407 -14.21 -25.92 4.14
N VAL A 408 -14.66 -24.87 3.45
CA VAL A 408 -13.79 -23.87 2.80
C VAL A 408 -13.25 -22.86 3.84
N GLU A 409 -12.54 -23.39 4.83
CA GLU A 409 -11.66 -22.64 5.74
C GLU A 409 -10.29 -23.31 5.74
N VAL A 410 -9.69 -23.41 4.55
CA VAL A 410 -8.33 -23.94 4.38
C VAL A 410 -7.35 -23.01 5.07
N ALA A 411 -6.53 -23.54 5.96
CA ALA A 411 -5.54 -22.77 6.71
C ALA A 411 -4.65 -21.97 5.77
N VAL A 412 -4.54 -20.65 6.02
CA VAL A 412 -3.56 -19.78 5.36
C VAL A 412 -2.19 -20.42 5.51
N SER A 413 -1.54 -20.76 4.39
CA SER A 413 -0.25 -21.44 4.45
C SER A 413 0.78 -20.54 5.13
N ASN A 414 1.68 -21.14 5.92
CA ASN A 414 2.75 -20.40 6.59
C ASN A 414 3.61 -19.59 5.60
N ASP A 415 3.63 -19.98 4.33
CA ASP A 415 4.38 -19.33 3.26
C ASP A 415 3.61 -18.15 2.63
N ASP A 416 2.28 -18.17 2.57
CA ASP A 416 1.49 -16.96 2.26
C ASP A 416 1.66 -15.90 3.36
N HIS A 417 1.67 -16.32 4.63
CA HIS A 417 1.92 -15.43 5.75
C HIS A 417 3.29 -14.74 5.67
N LYS A 418 4.35 -15.45 5.23
CA LYS A 418 5.67 -14.86 4.94
C LYS A 418 5.59 -13.81 3.84
N VAL A 419 4.89 -14.10 2.73
CA VAL A 419 4.71 -13.15 1.62
C VAL A 419 3.95 -11.89 2.07
N ARG A 420 2.88 -12.05 2.86
CA ARG A 420 2.13 -10.93 3.46
C ARG A 420 3.02 -10.06 4.34
N ILE A 421 3.78 -10.66 5.27
CA ILE A 421 4.74 -9.92 6.11
C ILE A 421 5.80 -9.21 5.26
N LEU A 422 6.34 -9.85 4.21
CA LEU A 422 7.31 -9.21 3.34
C LEU A 422 6.72 -8.00 2.57
N PHE A 423 5.46 -8.07 2.14
CA PHE A 423 4.74 -6.92 1.58
C PHE A 423 4.56 -5.80 2.61
N GLU A 424 4.11 -6.11 3.83
CA GLU A 424 3.92 -5.10 4.89
C GLU A 424 5.26 -4.43 5.28
N ARG A 425 6.35 -5.19 5.42
CA ARG A 425 7.73 -4.66 5.60
C ARG A 425 8.13 -3.74 4.44
N CYS A 426 7.85 -4.16 3.21
CA CYS A 426 8.14 -3.36 2.01
C CYS A 426 7.35 -2.05 2.00
N LEU A 427 6.06 -2.08 2.36
CA LEU A 427 5.19 -0.90 2.40
C LEU A 427 5.59 0.09 3.50
N ILE A 428 6.21 -0.34 4.60
CA ILE A 428 6.82 0.57 5.58
C ILE A 428 7.97 1.36 4.92
N ALA A 429 8.93 0.68 4.29
CA ALA A 429 10.07 1.34 3.63
C ALA A 429 9.66 2.18 2.40
N CYS A 430 8.63 1.72 1.68
CA CYS A 430 8.24 2.21 0.35
C CYS A 430 6.86 2.89 0.31
N ALA A 431 6.31 3.38 1.44
CA ALA A 431 4.95 3.91 1.51
C ALA A 431 4.59 5.01 0.50
N LEU A 432 5.57 5.77 -0.02
CA LEU A 432 5.36 6.86 -1.00
C LEU A 432 5.35 6.38 -2.48
N TYR A 433 5.49 5.07 -2.70
CA TYR A 433 5.64 4.43 -4.01
C TYR A 433 4.37 3.62 -4.34
N GLU A 434 3.50 4.21 -5.17
CA GLU A 434 2.19 3.63 -5.55
C GLU A 434 2.29 2.25 -6.22
N GLU A 435 3.42 1.95 -6.86
CA GLU A 435 3.69 0.67 -7.51
C GLU A 435 3.69 -0.53 -6.54
N PHE A 436 4.15 -0.37 -5.29
CA PHE A 436 4.14 -1.46 -4.30
C PHE A 436 2.75 -1.68 -3.72
N TRP A 437 2.00 -0.60 -3.45
CA TRP A 437 0.60 -0.70 -3.03
C TRP A 437 -0.26 -1.37 -4.10
N ILE A 438 -0.11 -0.98 -5.37
CA ILE A 438 -0.83 -1.60 -6.49
C ILE A 438 -0.45 -3.08 -6.63
N ARG A 439 0.84 -3.43 -6.50
CA ARG A 439 1.32 -4.82 -6.56
C ARG A 439 0.79 -5.69 -5.41
N TYR A 440 0.69 -5.15 -4.19
CA TYR A 440 0.12 -5.89 -3.06
C TYR A 440 -1.39 -6.05 -3.17
N ASN A 441 -2.11 -5.03 -3.66
CA ASN A 441 -3.53 -5.16 -4.00
C ASN A 441 -3.75 -6.26 -5.05
N GLN A 442 -2.91 -6.34 -6.10
CA GLN A 442 -2.98 -7.41 -7.10
C GLN A 442 -2.69 -8.80 -6.53
N TYR A 443 -1.87 -8.91 -5.47
CA TYR A 443 -1.64 -10.16 -4.75
C TYR A 443 -2.88 -10.58 -3.95
N LEU A 444 -3.42 -9.67 -3.14
CA LEU A 444 -4.58 -9.94 -2.28
C LEU A 444 -5.89 -10.10 -3.06
N GLU A 445 -6.09 -9.39 -4.18
CA GLU A 445 -7.30 -9.47 -5.01
C GLU A 445 -7.58 -10.89 -5.53
N MET A 446 -6.55 -11.74 -5.64
CA MET A 446 -6.69 -13.17 -6.00
C MET A 446 -7.14 -14.06 -4.83
N GLN A 447 -7.10 -13.57 -3.59
CA GLN A 447 -7.39 -14.31 -2.35
C GLN A 447 -8.62 -13.76 -1.63
N SER A 448 -8.66 -12.44 -1.40
CA SER A 448 -9.73 -11.73 -0.71
C SER A 448 -9.88 -10.30 -1.25
N VAL A 449 -11.06 -10.01 -1.81
CA VAL A 449 -11.46 -8.67 -2.26
C VAL A 449 -11.50 -7.69 -1.08
N ASP A 450 -11.93 -8.15 0.10
CA ASP A 450 -12.08 -7.25 1.26
C ASP A 450 -10.72 -6.85 1.84
N GLU A 451 -9.73 -7.75 1.86
CA GLU A 451 -8.35 -7.41 2.26
C GLU A 451 -7.71 -6.42 1.26
N ALA A 452 -7.90 -6.62 -0.04
CA ALA A 452 -7.48 -5.64 -1.05
C ALA A 452 -8.17 -4.28 -0.83
N ARG A 453 -9.46 -4.24 -0.51
CA ARG A 453 -10.16 -2.98 -0.17
C ARG A 453 -9.52 -2.26 1.03
N VAL A 454 -9.08 -2.99 2.06
CA VAL A 454 -8.35 -2.40 3.20
C VAL A 454 -7.02 -1.80 2.76
N VAL A 455 -6.26 -2.48 1.91
CA VAL A 455 -4.97 -1.97 1.40
C VAL A 455 -5.17 -0.74 0.51
N PHE A 456 -6.19 -0.72 -0.37
CA PHE A 456 -6.55 0.49 -1.12
C PHE A 456 -6.96 1.66 -0.21
N LYS A 457 -7.80 1.42 0.81
CA LYS A 457 -8.19 2.44 1.80
C LYS A 457 -6.96 3.01 2.52
N ARG A 458 -6.08 2.15 3.05
CA ARG A 458 -4.82 2.56 3.73
C ARG A 458 -3.91 3.36 2.80
N ALA A 459 -3.70 2.88 1.57
CA ALA A 459 -2.87 3.57 0.59
C ALA A 459 -3.43 4.97 0.25
N CYS A 460 -4.72 5.05 -0.10
CA CYS A 460 -5.32 6.27 -0.64
C CYS A 460 -5.71 7.30 0.43
N LEU A 461 -6.10 6.88 1.63
CA LEU A 461 -6.56 7.78 2.69
C LEU A 461 -5.42 8.24 3.62
N VAL A 462 -4.35 7.46 3.76
CA VAL A 462 -3.24 7.75 4.69
C VAL A 462 -1.99 8.23 3.96
N HIS A 463 -1.42 7.40 3.07
CA HIS A 463 -0.06 7.63 2.57
C HIS A 463 0.00 8.39 1.24
N LEU A 464 -0.99 8.21 0.36
CA LEU A 464 -0.97 8.64 -1.04
C LEU A 464 -2.19 9.49 -1.42
N ALA A 465 -2.72 10.29 -0.48
CA ALA A 465 -3.91 11.14 -0.65
C ALA A 465 -3.88 12.07 -1.89
N TYR A 466 -2.69 12.50 -2.32
CA TYR A 466 -2.48 13.42 -3.45
C TYR A 466 -1.97 12.72 -4.73
N LYS A 467 -2.00 11.38 -4.80
CA LYS A 467 -1.56 10.60 -5.97
C LYS A 467 -2.78 10.13 -6.79
N PRO A 468 -3.13 10.79 -7.92
CA PRO A 468 -4.38 10.48 -8.60
C PRO A 468 -4.42 9.08 -9.22
N ASN A 469 -3.27 8.48 -9.58
CA ASN A 469 -3.26 7.18 -10.25
C ASN A 469 -3.82 6.07 -9.32
N ILE A 470 -3.33 5.94 -8.10
CA ILE A 470 -3.79 4.88 -7.19
C ILE A 470 -5.27 5.03 -6.77
N HIS A 471 -5.76 6.26 -6.56
CA HIS A 471 -7.20 6.50 -6.32
C HIS A 471 -8.05 6.14 -7.56
N MET A 472 -7.54 6.42 -8.77
CA MET A 472 -8.19 5.99 -10.01
C MET A 472 -8.15 4.46 -10.21
N GLN A 473 -7.14 3.76 -9.69
CA GLN A 473 -7.11 2.29 -9.64
C GLN A 473 -8.12 1.76 -8.62
N TRP A 474 -8.19 2.34 -7.41
CA TRP A 474 -9.18 1.97 -6.38
C TRP A 474 -10.61 2.09 -6.90
N ALA A 475 -10.98 3.22 -7.51
CA ALA A 475 -12.31 3.37 -8.11
C ALA A 475 -12.58 2.37 -9.26
N THR A 476 -11.54 1.91 -9.97
CA THR A 476 -11.66 0.84 -10.99
C THR A 476 -11.75 -0.55 -10.36
N PHE A 477 -11.17 -0.75 -9.18
CA PHE A 477 -11.30 -1.97 -8.38
C PHE A 477 -12.72 -2.11 -7.83
N GLU A 478 -13.28 -1.06 -7.21
CA GLU A 478 -14.65 -1.14 -6.67
C GLU A 478 -15.70 -1.32 -7.78
N GLU A 479 -15.52 -0.63 -8.92
CA GLU A 479 -16.38 -0.82 -10.10
C GLU A 479 -16.33 -2.26 -10.65
N ARG A 480 -15.16 -2.91 -10.65
CA ARG A 480 -15.02 -4.33 -11.08
C ARG A 480 -15.72 -5.29 -10.11
N HIS A 481 -15.76 -4.97 -8.82
CA HIS A 481 -16.41 -5.77 -7.78
C HIS A 481 -17.86 -5.34 -7.49
N GLY A 482 -18.41 -4.39 -8.25
CA GLY A 482 -19.81 -3.99 -8.22
C GLY A 482 -20.16 -2.83 -7.29
N ASP A 483 -19.24 -2.34 -6.44
CA ASP A 483 -19.49 -1.16 -5.59
C ASP A 483 -19.32 0.15 -6.37
N LEU A 484 -20.34 0.45 -7.16
CA LEU A 484 -20.49 1.71 -7.87
C LEU A 484 -20.70 2.91 -6.92
N THR A 485 -20.98 2.69 -5.63
CA THR A 485 -21.17 3.78 -4.65
C THR A 485 -19.82 4.25 -4.12
N GLU A 486 -18.96 3.32 -3.71
CA GLU A 486 -17.60 3.61 -3.29
C GLU A 486 -16.76 4.13 -4.48
N ALA A 487 -16.91 3.55 -5.67
CA ALA A 487 -16.27 4.05 -6.89
C ALA A 487 -16.58 5.54 -7.18
N ARG A 488 -17.82 5.98 -6.92
CA ARG A 488 -18.21 7.41 -6.96
C ARG A 488 -17.53 8.20 -5.86
N ARG A 489 -17.65 7.76 -4.60
CA ARG A 489 -17.12 8.45 -3.42
C ARG A 489 -15.61 8.71 -3.54
N VAL A 490 -14.85 7.72 -4.03
CA VAL A 490 -13.40 7.82 -4.25
C VAL A 490 -13.06 8.87 -5.31
N LEU A 491 -13.73 8.86 -6.46
CA LEU A 491 -13.47 9.85 -7.53
C LEU A 491 -13.93 11.26 -7.14
N GLU A 492 -14.98 11.39 -6.32
CA GLU A 492 -15.45 12.67 -5.79
C GLU A 492 -14.56 13.25 -4.70
N ALA A 493 -14.02 12.40 -3.81
CA ALA A 493 -12.99 12.82 -2.88
C ALA A 493 -11.74 13.29 -3.64
N LEU A 494 -11.30 12.50 -4.62
CA LEU A 494 -10.12 12.83 -5.44
C LEU A 494 -10.28 14.16 -6.20
N GLU A 495 -11.44 14.46 -6.76
CA GLU A 495 -11.68 15.74 -7.44
C GLU A 495 -11.71 16.93 -6.47
N LYS A 496 -12.21 16.74 -5.24
CA LYS A 496 -12.17 17.77 -4.18
C LYS A 496 -10.75 18.01 -3.67
N THR A 497 -9.92 16.97 -3.60
CA THR A 497 -8.50 17.05 -3.18
C THR A 497 -7.58 17.59 -4.29
N LEU A 498 -7.87 17.29 -5.57
CA LEU A 498 -7.09 17.69 -6.74
C LEU A 498 -7.97 18.38 -7.81
N PRO A 499 -8.52 19.57 -7.52
CA PRO A 499 -9.41 20.29 -8.44
C PRO A 499 -8.71 20.65 -9.76
N GLY A 500 -9.49 20.65 -10.85
CA GLY A 500 -9.01 20.97 -12.21
C GLY A 500 -8.33 19.82 -12.96
N LEU A 501 -8.08 18.67 -12.32
CA LEU A 501 -7.44 17.51 -12.95
C LEU A 501 -8.41 16.77 -13.91
N ALA A 502 -8.41 17.15 -15.18
CA ALA A 502 -9.42 16.77 -16.17
C ALA A 502 -9.63 15.25 -16.38
N VAL A 503 -8.64 14.41 -16.07
CA VAL A 503 -8.79 12.95 -16.11
C VAL A 503 -9.77 12.43 -15.04
N VAL A 504 -9.90 13.10 -13.89
CA VAL A 504 -10.80 12.68 -12.80
C VAL A 504 -12.26 12.92 -13.16
N ARG A 505 -12.63 14.14 -13.59
CA ARG A 505 -13.98 14.46 -14.09
C ARG A 505 -14.38 13.54 -15.26
N LEU A 506 -13.43 13.21 -16.15
CA LEU A 506 -13.67 12.24 -17.22
C LEU A 506 -13.85 10.80 -16.74
N ARG A 507 -13.19 10.37 -15.65
CA ARG A 507 -13.47 9.07 -15.02
C ARG A 507 -14.83 9.06 -14.33
N ARG A 508 -15.23 10.10 -13.60
CA ARG A 508 -16.58 10.24 -13.01
C ARG A 508 -17.66 10.12 -14.10
N ALA A 509 -17.56 10.93 -15.16
CA ALA A 509 -18.50 10.85 -16.27
C ALA A 509 -18.48 9.48 -17.00
N ALA A 510 -17.32 8.80 -17.07
CA ALA A 510 -17.23 7.46 -17.66
C ALA A 510 -17.80 6.35 -16.77
N LEU A 511 -17.74 6.49 -15.44
CA LEU A 511 -18.35 5.60 -14.45
C LEU A 511 -19.88 5.66 -14.59
N GLU A 512 -20.49 6.85 -14.52
CA GLU A 512 -21.94 7.00 -14.68
C GLU A 512 -22.45 6.46 -16.02
N ARG A 513 -21.67 6.67 -17.09
CA ARG A 513 -21.97 6.13 -18.42
C ARG A 513 -21.95 4.60 -18.46
N ARG A 514 -21.08 3.93 -17.68
CA ARG A 514 -21.05 2.46 -17.58
C ARG A 514 -22.12 1.92 -16.63
N ALA A 515 -22.46 2.67 -15.58
CA ALA A 515 -23.61 2.41 -14.71
C ALA A 515 -24.98 2.64 -15.38
N GLY A 516 -25.02 3.16 -16.62
CA GLY A 516 -26.24 3.47 -17.37
C GLY A 516 -26.86 4.83 -17.07
N HIS A 517 -26.33 5.59 -16.12
CA HIS A 517 -26.77 6.93 -15.75
C HIS A 517 -26.29 8.00 -16.77
N LEU A 518 -26.78 7.91 -18.00
CA LEU A 518 -26.38 8.83 -19.08
C LEU A 518 -26.64 10.30 -18.74
N ASP A 519 -27.74 10.63 -18.05
CA ASP A 519 -28.05 12.00 -17.65
C ASP A 519 -27.04 12.56 -16.63
N GLN A 520 -26.53 11.74 -15.71
CA GLN A 520 -25.50 12.14 -14.74
C GLN A 520 -24.14 12.31 -15.45
N SER A 521 -23.80 11.41 -16.38
CA SER A 521 -22.64 11.54 -17.27
C SER A 521 -22.70 12.83 -18.12
N GLU A 522 -23.89 13.20 -18.59
CA GLU A 522 -24.13 14.41 -19.38
C GLU A 522 -24.07 15.68 -18.52
N ALA A 523 -24.58 15.63 -17.29
CA ALA A 523 -24.52 16.74 -16.32
C ALA A 523 -23.07 17.05 -15.89
N LEU A 524 -22.28 16.04 -15.51
CA LEU A 524 -20.87 16.20 -15.12
C LEU A 524 -20.02 16.83 -16.23
N LEU A 525 -20.30 16.51 -17.49
CA LEU A 525 -19.61 17.13 -18.62
C LEU A 525 -20.11 18.53 -18.95
N ARG A 526 -21.37 18.89 -18.63
CA ARG A 526 -21.84 20.29 -18.74
C ARG A 526 -21.21 21.18 -17.71
N GLU A 527 -21.26 20.77 -16.45
CA GLU A 527 -20.63 21.45 -15.32
C GLU A 527 -19.16 21.78 -15.66
N ALA A 528 -18.41 20.78 -16.14
CA ALA A 528 -17.03 20.97 -16.58
C ALA A 528 -16.84 21.92 -17.78
N VAL A 529 -17.80 21.96 -18.73
CA VAL A 529 -17.82 22.92 -19.85
C VAL A 529 -18.11 24.34 -19.35
N ASP A 530 -19.04 24.49 -18.41
CA ASP A 530 -19.43 25.77 -17.83
C ASP A 530 -18.34 26.36 -16.92
N GLU A 531 -17.71 25.54 -16.08
CA GLU A 531 -16.59 25.90 -15.19
C GLU A 531 -15.31 26.28 -15.94
N SER A 532 -15.10 25.77 -17.16
CA SER A 532 -13.83 25.92 -17.88
C SER A 532 -13.76 27.10 -18.87
N LYS A 533 -14.82 27.93 -18.97
CA LYS A 533 -14.92 29.01 -19.98
C LYS A 533 -13.76 30.01 -19.99
N GLU A 534 -13.14 30.27 -18.83
CA GLU A 534 -11.95 31.14 -18.71
C GLU A 534 -10.66 30.50 -19.27
N LYS A 535 -10.70 29.22 -19.63
CA LYS A 535 -9.56 28.39 -20.06
C LYS A 535 -9.85 27.77 -21.44
N PRO A 536 -9.67 28.51 -22.54
CA PRO A 536 -10.10 28.12 -23.90
C PRO A 536 -9.72 26.69 -24.33
N THR A 537 -8.49 26.26 -24.04
CA THR A 537 -7.98 24.91 -24.36
C THR A 537 -8.70 23.79 -23.60
N LEU A 538 -9.05 24.02 -22.33
CA LEU A 538 -9.76 23.10 -21.45
C LEU A 538 -11.26 23.08 -21.77
N HIS A 539 -11.85 24.26 -22.04
CA HIS A 539 -13.23 24.40 -22.51
C HIS A 539 -13.45 23.64 -23.83
N ALA A 540 -12.61 23.88 -24.84
CA ALA A 540 -12.66 23.15 -26.10
C ALA A 540 -12.53 21.63 -25.89
N PHE A 541 -11.66 21.19 -24.97
CA PHE A 541 -11.50 19.77 -24.63
C PHE A 541 -12.79 19.17 -24.04
N TYR A 542 -13.40 19.80 -23.03
CA TYR A 542 -14.65 19.28 -22.44
C TYR A 542 -15.83 19.36 -23.41
N SER A 543 -15.96 20.44 -24.19
CA SER A 543 -17.02 20.60 -25.19
C SER A 543 -16.97 19.52 -26.27
N ILE A 544 -15.77 19.10 -26.71
CA ILE A 544 -15.59 17.93 -27.59
C ILE A 544 -16.07 16.63 -26.92
N LYS A 545 -15.81 16.43 -25.62
CA LYS A 545 -16.23 15.22 -24.90
C LYS A 545 -17.75 15.17 -24.71
N LEU A 546 -18.36 16.30 -24.35
CA LEU A 546 -19.81 16.46 -24.24
C LEU A 546 -20.52 16.25 -25.59
N ALA A 547 -20.02 16.89 -26.66
CA ALA A 547 -20.57 16.71 -28.01
C ALA A 547 -20.47 15.25 -28.49
N ARG A 548 -19.37 14.54 -28.22
CA ARG A 548 -19.22 13.11 -28.53
C ARG A 548 -20.20 12.23 -27.75
N LEU A 549 -20.45 12.52 -26.47
CA LEU A 549 -21.47 11.82 -25.66
C LEU A 549 -22.86 12.03 -26.24
N LEU A 550 -23.24 13.29 -26.49
CA LEU A 550 -24.52 13.71 -27.09
C LEU A 550 -24.77 13.08 -28.47
N LEU A 551 -23.74 12.97 -29.30
CA LEU A 551 -23.84 12.40 -30.64
C LEU A 551 -23.95 10.87 -30.61
N LYS A 552 -22.99 10.17 -30.00
CA LYS A 552 -22.86 8.71 -30.14
C LYS A 552 -23.76 7.91 -29.19
N LEU A 553 -24.09 8.44 -28.01
CA LEU A 553 -24.99 7.78 -27.04
C LEU A 553 -26.31 8.53 -26.85
N GLY A 554 -26.27 9.86 -26.71
CA GLY A 554 -27.47 10.68 -26.62
C GLY A 554 -28.29 10.77 -27.92
N ARG A 555 -27.75 10.28 -29.06
CA ARG A 555 -28.36 10.31 -30.41
C ARG A 555 -28.93 11.69 -30.82
N ASN A 556 -28.33 12.76 -30.32
CA ASN A 556 -28.82 14.13 -30.42
C ASN A 556 -27.83 15.03 -31.18
N PRO A 557 -27.68 14.87 -32.52
CA PRO A 557 -26.72 15.63 -33.31
C PRO A 557 -26.93 17.15 -33.21
N ASN A 558 -28.18 17.60 -33.10
CA ASN A 558 -28.50 19.03 -32.96
C ASN A 558 -28.00 19.64 -31.62
N ARG A 559 -27.95 18.86 -30.53
CA ARG A 559 -27.37 19.31 -29.24
C ARG A 559 -25.85 19.29 -29.32
N ALA A 560 -25.27 18.24 -29.91
CA ALA A 560 -23.83 18.11 -30.10
C ALA A 560 -23.24 19.21 -31.01
N ARG A 561 -23.93 19.54 -32.12
CA ARG A 561 -23.57 20.64 -33.03
C ARG A 561 -23.51 21.97 -32.28
N ARG A 562 -24.54 22.28 -31.49
CA ARG A 562 -24.61 23.52 -30.73
C ARG A 562 -23.44 23.67 -29.75
N VAL A 563 -23.13 22.63 -28.98
CA VAL A 563 -22.00 22.63 -28.03
C VAL A 563 -20.66 22.90 -28.74
N LEU A 564 -20.47 22.38 -29.96
CA LEU A 564 -19.26 22.65 -30.75
C LEU A 564 -19.25 24.07 -31.34
N GLN A 565 -20.41 24.62 -31.70
CA GLN A 565 -20.55 26.00 -32.18
C GLN A 565 -20.31 27.02 -31.06
N GLU A 566 -20.94 26.84 -29.89
CA GLU A 566 -20.74 27.67 -28.69
C GLU A 566 -19.25 27.68 -28.26
N ALA A 567 -18.58 26.52 -28.31
CA ALA A 567 -17.15 26.45 -28.02
C ALA A 567 -16.25 27.11 -29.09
N LEU A 568 -16.69 27.16 -30.36
CA LEU A 568 -15.98 27.86 -31.44
C LEU A 568 -16.12 29.39 -31.38
N GLU A 569 -17.13 29.92 -30.69
CA GLU A 569 -17.22 31.36 -30.38
C GLU A 569 -16.14 31.78 -29.38
N ILE A 570 -15.73 30.88 -28.48
CA ILE A 570 -14.65 31.09 -27.49
C ILE A 570 -13.27 30.71 -28.05
N SER A 571 -13.18 29.74 -28.96
CA SER A 571 -11.91 29.21 -29.48
C SER A 571 -11.94 28.97 -31.00
N PRO A 572 -12.05 30.04 -31.82
CA PRO A 572 -12.18 29.94 -33.27
C PRO A 572 -10.91 29.42 -33.98
N ASP A 573 -9.77 29.44 -33.30
CA ASP A 573 -8.46 28.92 -33.71
C ASP A 573 -8.28 27.41 -33.45
N ASN A 574 -9.22 26.77 -32.74
CA ASN A 574 -9.08 25.40 -32.27
C ASN A 574 -9.38 24.36 -33.37
N ASP A 575 -8.32 23.82 -33.98
CA ASP A 575 -8.37 22.77 -35.01
C ASP A 575 -9.29 21.59 -34.64
N LYS A 576 -9.21 21.12 -33.38
CA LYS A 576 -9.96 19.97 -32.89
C LYS A 576 -11.46 20.25 -32.82
N LEU A 577 -11.90 21.46 -32.49
CA LEU A 577 -13.33 21.81 -32.51
C LEU A 577 -13.89 21.74 -33.94
N HIS A 578 -13.24 22.40 -34.91
CA HIS A 578 -13.64 22.35 -36.32
C HIS A 578 -13.63 20.91 -36.86
N LEU A 579 -12.65 20.08 -36.47
CA LEU A 579 -12.56 18.68 -36.92
C LEU A 579 -13.70 17.82 -36.37
N ASN A 580 -14.10 18.03 -35.12
CA ASN A 580 -15.24 17.32 -34.51
C ASN A 580 -16.58 17.79 -35.08
N LEU A 581 -16.71 19.07 -35.44
CA LEU A 581 -17.90 19.60 -36.10
C LEU A 581 -18.04 19.00 -37.52
N LEU A 582 -16.94 18.93 -38.28
CA LEU A 582 -16.93 18.26 -39.59
C LEU A 582 -17.26 16.77 -39.49
N GLU A 583 -16.70 16.04 -38.50
CA GLU A 583 -17.05 14.64 -38.24
C GLU A 583 -18.55 14.47 -37.93
N LEU A 584 -19.15 15.43 -37.22
CA LEU A 584 -20.58 15.42 -36.89
C LEU A 584 -21.46 15.57 -38.14
N GLU A 585 -21.19 16.56 -39.01
CA GLU A 585 -22.00 16.75 -40.23
C GLU A 585 -21.84 15.57 -41.21
N VAL A 586 -20.62 15.06 -41.38
CA VAL A 586 -20.34 13.93 -42.28
C VAL A 586 -20.91 12.60 -41.77
N SER A 587 -21.12 12.44 -40.45
CA SER A 587 -21.73 11.23 -39.86
C SER A 587 -23.23 11.36 -39.53
N GLY A 588 -23.87 12.46 -39.94
CA GLY A 588 -25.32 12.66 -39.88
C GLY A 588 -26.04 12.18 -41.14
N ASP A 589 -27.15 12.85 -41.47
CA ASP A 589 -27.67 12.88 -42.85
C ASP A 589 -26.79 13.87 -43.64
N PRO A 590 -26.01 13.43 -44.65
CA PRO A 590 -24.92 14.20 -45.23
C PRO A 590 -25.40 15.34 -46.14
N SER A 591 -25.96 16.39 -45.52
CA SER A 591 -26.26 17.64 -46.22
C SER A 591 -24.97 18.25 -46.78
N SER A 592 -24.86 18.21 -48.12
CA SER A 592 -23.77 18.84 -48.86
C SER A 592 -23.60 20.32 -48.51
N GLU A 593 -24.65 20.99 -48.06
CA GLU A 593 -24.59 22.38 -47.61
C GLU A 593 -23.94 22.53 -46.24
N ALA A 594 -24.32 21.73 -45.24
CA ALA A 594 -23.75 21.80 -43.89
C ALA A 594 -22.25 21.42 -43.85
N VAL A 595 -21.86 20.38 -44.60
CA VAL A 595 -20.45 19.96 -44.70
C VAL A 595 -19.61 21.04 -45.38
N ARG A 596 -20.11 21.63 -46.48
CA ARG A 596 -19.45 22.73 -47.19
C ARG A 596 -19.32 23.98 -46.31
N GLU A 597 -20.37 24.36 -45.59
CA GLU A 597 -20.35 25.48 -44.64
C GLU A 597 -19.27 25.29 -43.55
N CYS A 598 -19.13 24.06 -43.02
CA CYS A 598 -18.08 23.75 -42.05
C CYS A 598 -16.67 23.87 -42.63
N VAL A 599 -16.44 23.41 -43.87
CA VAL A 599 -15.15 23.58 -44.57
C VAL A 599 -14.86 25.06 -44.84
N THR A 600 -15.83 25.83 -45.36
CA THR A 600 -15.68 27.28 -45.58
C THR A 600 -15.38 28.02 -44.27
N ARG A 601 -16.08 27.69 -43.18
CA ARG A 601 -15.82 28.25 -41.84
C ARG A 601 -14.40 27.94 -41.35
N ALA A 602 -13.94 26.70 -41.47
CA ALA A 602 -12.59 26.30 -41.07
C ALA A 602 -11.48 26.93 -41.93
N LEU A 603 -11.72 27.15 -43.22
CA LEU A 603 -10.79 27.87 -44.11
C LEU A 603 -10.72 29.38 -43.79
N ALA A 604 -11.82 29.99 -43.37
CA ALA A 604 -11.86 31.39 -42.93
C ALA A 604 -11.24 31.60 -41.53
N ALA A 605 -11.37 30.62 -40.63
CA ALA A 605 -10.84 30.65 -39.27
C ALA A 605 -9.29 30.82 -39.22
N PRO A 606 -8.71 31.29 -38.09
CA PRO A 606 -7.27 31.49 -37.93
C PRO A 606 -6.48 30.18 -37.68
N LEU A 607 -6.75 29.14 -38.47
CA LEU A 607 -6.09 27.83 -38.36
C LEU A 607 -4.72 27.80 -39.07
N ALA A 608 -3.83 26.91 -38.61
CA ALA A 608 -2.52 26.70 -39.22
C ALA A 608 -2.62 26.25 -40.71
N PRO A 609 -1.63 26.57 -41.56
CA PRO A 609 -1.69 26.26 -42.99
C PRO A 609 -1.94 24.78 -43.32
N HIS A 610 -1.27 23.86 -42.63
CA HIS A 610 -1.47 22.41 -42.82
C HIS A 610 -2.91 21.98 -42.47
N THR A 611 -3.50 22.58 -41.43
CA THR A 611 -4.86 22.34 -40.98
C THR A 611 -5.86 22.81 -42.02
N LYS A 612 -5.66 23.99 -42.61
CA LYS A 612 -6.50 24.50 -43.71
C LYS A 612 -6.46 23.59 -44.94
N ILE A 613 -5.26 23.12 -45.32
CA ILE A 613 -5.09 22.14 -46.40
C ILE A 613 -5.86 20.85 -46.09
N LEU A 614 -5.80 20.33 -44.85
CA LEU A 614 -6.56 19.15 -44.42
C LEU A 614 -8.07 19.36 -44.51
N PHE A 615 -8.61 20.52 -44.10
CA PHE A 615 -10.03 20.83 -44.25
C PHE A 615 -10.48 20.89 -45.71
N SER A 616 -9.68 21.53 -46.57
CA SER A 616 -9.94 21.58 -48.01
C SER A 616 -9.89 20.19 -48.65
N GLN A 617 -8.91 19.36 -48.28
CA GLN A 617 -8.81 17.98 -48.75
C GLN A 617 -10.02 17.12 -48.32
N ARG A 618 -10.48 17.26 -47.07
CA ARG A 618 -11.69 16.57 -46.58
C ARG A 618 -12.95 17.04 -47.28
N GLY A 619 -13.05 18.34 -47.61
CA GLY A 619 -14.15 18.90 -48.40
C GLY A 619 -14.17 18.37 -49.84
N LEU A 620 -13.00 18.26 -50.47
CA LEU A 620 -12.86 17.63 -51.79
C LEU A 620 -13.27 16.17 -51.76
N GLN A 621 -12.75 15.37 -50.83
CA GLN A 621 -13.11 13.95 -50.71
C GLN A 621 -14.62 13.76 -50.52
N PHE A 622 -15.25 14.56 -49.65
CA PHE A 622 -16.70 14.52 -49.48
C PHE A 622 -17.46 14.91 -50.76
N ALA A 623 -16.94 15.87 -51.56
CA ALA A 623 -17.52 16.20 -52.85
C ALA A 623 -17.36 15.06 -53.86
N GLU A 624 -16.22 14.35 -53.87
CA GLU A 624 -16.00 13.17 -54.73
C GLU A 624 -16.94 12.01 -54.36
N ASP A 625 -17.14 11.75 -53.06
CA ASP A 625 -17.99 10.66 -52.57
C ASP A 625 -19.51 10.95 -52.67
N TYR A 626 -19.95 12.21 -52.50
CA TYR A 626 -21.38 12.56 -52.31
C TYR A 626 -21.94 13.63 -53.28
N SER A 627 -21.17 14.16 -54.23
CA SER A 627 -21.69 15.15 -55.20
C SER A 627 -22.43 14.52 -56.38
N ASN A 628 -23.67 14.98 -56.61
CA ASN A 628 -24.42 14.68 -57.85
C ASN A 628 -23.97 15.52 -59.06
N SER A 629 -22.88 16.31 -58.96
CA SER A 629 -22.40 17.19 -60.03
C SER A 629 -20.88 17.22 -60.11
N ILE A 630 -20.34 16.75 -61.24
CA ILE A 630 -18.91 16.81 -61.57
C ILE A 630 -18.37 18.25 -61.60
N GLN A 631 -19.19 19.22 -62.02
CA GLN A 631 -18.80 20.63 -62.02
C GLN A 631 -18.56 21.17 -60.60
N SER A 632 -19.29 20.67 -59.61
CA SER A 632 -19.06 21.01 -58.21
C SER A 632 -17.76 20.39 -57.67
N VAL A 633 -17.42 19.17 -58.09
CA VAL A 633 -16.16 18.52 -57.70
C VAL A 633 -14.97 19.26 -58.31
N LEU A 634 -15.05 19.62 -59.60
CA LEU A 634 -14.02 20.40 -60.28
C LEU A 634 -13.81 21.77 -59.63
N SER A 635 -14.87 22.48 -59.23
CA SER A 635 -14.76 23.77 -58.52
C SER A 635 -14.00 23.61 -57.19
N VAL A 636 -14.35 22.60 -56.38
CA VAL A 636 -13.67 22.34 -55.09
C VAL A 636 -12.23 21.86 -55.30
N TYR A 637 -11.95 21.13 -56.39
CA TYR A 637 -10.60 20.75 -56.78
C TYR A 637 -9.75 21.96 -57.20
N GLU A 638 -10.28 22.88 -58.00
CA GLU A 638 -9.60 24.12 -58.39
C GLU A 638 -9.31 25.01 -57.17
N GLU A 639 -10.26 25.14 -56.24
CA GLU A 639 -10.06 25.81 -54.95
C GLU A 639 -8.99 25.12 -54.10
N HIS A 640 -8.96 23.78 -54.06
CA HIS A 640 -7.94 23.01 -53.33
C HIS A 640 -6.54 23.18 -53.94
N GLN A 641 -6.40 23.12 -55.27
CA GLN A 641 -5.12 23.34 -55.94
C GLN A 641 -4.61 24.77 -55.74
N LYS A 642 -5.51 25.77 -55.78
CA LYS A 642 -5.16 27.15 -55.45
C LYS A 642 -4.65 27.26 -54.00
N LEU A 643 -5.37 26.69 -53.04
CA LEU A 643 -4.96 26.67 -51.63
C LEU A 643 -3.60 25.98 -51.43
N LEU A 644 -3.32 24.90 -52.15
CA LEU A 644 -2.01 24.23 -52.15
C LEU A 644 -0.90 25.13 -52.72
N THR A 645 -1.17 25.94 -53.75
CA THR A 645 -0.16 26.90 -54.25
C THR A 645 0.06 28.08 -53.31
N GLU A 646 -0.98 28.55 -52.61
CA GLU A 646 -0.91 29.69 -51.69
C GLU A 646 -0.30 29.31 -50.33
N LEU A 647 -0.61 28.12 -49.80
CA LEU A 647 -0.18 27.67 -48.45
C LEU A 647 0.89 26.57 -48.47
N GLY A 648 1.11 25.87 -49.58
CA GLY A 648 2.14 24.85 -49.73
C GLY A 648 3.50 25.37 -50.24
N GLY A 649 3.56 26.65 -50.64
CA GLY A 649 4.78 27.28 -51.16
C GLY A 649 5.87 27.54 -50.11
N THR A 650 5.55 27.53 -48.82
CA THR A 650 6.45 27.85 -47.69
C THR A 650 7.43 26.70 -47.36
N LYS A 651 8.22 26.28 -48.35
CA LYS A 651 9.18 25.18 -48.22
C LYS A 651 10.58 25.68 -47.86
N ARG A 652 10.79 25.91 -46.56
CA ARG A 652 12.04 26.38 -45.91
C ARG A 652 12.44 27.83 -46.25
N GLU A 653 11.93 28.77 -45.47
CA GLU A 653 12.83 29.79 -44.93
C GLU A 653 13.68 29.13 -43.82
N ALA A 654 14.93 29.56 -43.66
CA ALA A 654 15.90 28.85 -42.84
C ALA A 654 15.96 29.37 -41.41
N GLU A 655 15.81 28.47 -40.43
CA GLU A 655 16.51 28.63 -39.16
C GLU A 655 18.00 28.49 -39.43
N ASN A 656 18.69 29.62 -39.58
CA ASN A 656 20.12 29.75 -39.32
C ASN A 656 20.33 31.12 -38.70
N GLY A 657 20.88 31.14 -37.49
CA GLY A 657 21.25 32.37 -36.80
C GLY A 657 22.43 33.08 -37.47
N GLU A 658 22.72 34.28 -36.97
CA GLU A 658 23.75 35.16 -37.49
C GLU A 658 25.17 34.57 -37.29
N GLU A 659 25.90 34.32 -38.38
CA GLU A 659 27.37 34.28 -38.38
C GLU A 659 27.89 35.19 -39.51
N GLU A 660 28.91 36.00 -39.21
CA GLU A 660 29.39 37.06 -40.09
C GLU A 660 30.24 36.53 -41.27
N MET A 661 30.04 37.10 -42.46
CA MET A 661 30.90 36.83 -43.62
C MET A 661 32.16 37.71 -43.61
N GLU A 662 33.32 37.12 -43.31
CA GLU A 662 34.64 37.74 -43.53
C GLU A 662 35.46 36.99 -44.59
N LYS A 663 35.86 37.73 -45.62
CA LYS A 663 37.01 37.49 -46.54
C LYS A 663 37.02 36.23 -47.43
N LEU A 664 36.53 36.44 -48.66
CA LEU A 664 36.92 35.72 -49.87
C LEU A 664 38.45 35.74 -50.12
N SER A 665 39.07 34.61 -50.48
CA SER A 665 40.36 34.57 -51.18
C SER A 665 40.33 33.57 -52.36
N LYS A 666 40.71 34.05 -53.55
CA LYS A 666 40.57 33.35 -54.85
C LYS A 666 41.63 32.27 -55.11
N SER A 667 41.17 31.17 -55.70
CA SER A 667 41.80 30.45 -56.83
C SER A 667 40.69 29.56 -57.47
N ASP A 668 40.23 29.66 -58.74
CA ASP A 668 40.90 29.97 -60.02
C ASP A 668 41.89 28.83 -60.40
N ASP A 669 41.74 28.03 -61.46
CA ASP A 669 40.63 27.74 -62.42
C ASP A 669 40.84 26.30 -62.98
N GLY A 670 39.82 25.61 -63.52
CA GLY A 670 39.91 24.17 -63.82
C GLY A 670 38.74 23.53 -64.59
N SER A 671 38.63 23.82 -65.88
CA SER A 671 37.55 23.43 -66.82
C SER A 671 37.35 21.90 -67.07
N ALA A 672 36.25 21.60 -67.78
CA ALA A 672 35.74 20.31 -68.30
C ALA A 672 35.08 19.34 -67.27
N VAL A 673 33.82 18.87 -67.39
CA VAL A 673 33.02 18.35 -68.55
C VAL A 673 33.66 17.06 -69.09
N ALA A 674 33.03 15.86 -69.04
CA ALA A 674 31.63 15.54 -69.30
C ALA A 674 31.20 14.13 -68.78
N VAL A 675 29.89 13.83 -68.87
CA VAL A 675 29.28 12.48 -69.13
C VAL A 675 29.49 11.41 -68.02
N SER A 676 28.45 11.01 -67.27
CA SER A 676 27.44 9.94 -67.56
C SER A 676 28.06 8.52 -67.71
N SER A 677 27.44 7.41 -67.30
CA SER A 677 26.04 7.15 -66.93
C SER A 677 25.87 5.88 -66.06
N GLU A 678 24.83 5.88 -65.21
CA GLU A 678 23.87 4.76 -65.04
C GLU A 678 24.27 3.35 -64.52
N VAL A 679 24.02 3.17 -63.21
CA VAL A 679 23.23 2.10 -62.53
C VAL A 679 23.81 0.63 -62.49
N PRO A 680 23.15 -0.42 -61.91
CA PRO A 680 23.63 -1.09 -60.68
C PRO A 680 23.77 -2.65 -60.87
N PRO A 681 23.32 -3.56 -59.95
CA PRO A 681 23.33 -3.62 -58.48
C PRO A 681 24.00 -4.90 -57.91
N THR A 682 24.47 -4.87 -56.65
CA THR A 682 24.37 -6.06 -55.76
C THR A 682 24.51 -5.71 -54.27
N MET A 683 23.75 -6.44 -53.42
CA MET A 683 24.02 -6.62 -51.98
C MET A 683 24.63 -8.02 -51.77
N PRO A 684 24.89 -8.50 -50.53
CA PRO A 684 25.15 -7.83 -49.24
C PRO A 684 26.51 -8.27 -48.64
N HIS A 685 26.92 -7.75 -47.46
CA HIS A 685 27.16 -8.57 -46.25
C HIS A 685 27.72 -7.76 -45.05
N VAL A 686 27.26 -8.15 -43.86
CA VAL A 686 27.73 -7.82 -42.49
C VAL A 686 28.62 -8.99 -41.97
N PRO A 687 29.26 -9.00 -40.76
CA PRO A 687 29.24 -8.04 -39.61
C PRO A 687 30.61 -7.86 -38.82
N ILE A 688 30.53 -7.31 -37.59
CA ILE A 688 31.41 -7.44 -36.40
C ILE A 688 32.80 -6.72 -36.36
N THR A 689 32.96 -5.73 -35.47
CA THR A 689 33.81 -5.76 -34.23
C THR A 689 33.98 -4.38 -33.57
N THR A 690 33.88 -4.35 -32.23
CA THR A 690 34.29 -3.28 -31.29
C THR A 690 35.68 -3.66 -30.69
N PRO A 691 36.42 -2.86 -29.85
CA PRO A 691 35.98 -1.79 -28.94
C PRO A 691 36.87 -0.48 -28.90
N PRO A 692 37.44 0.06 -27.77
CA PRO A 692 37.37 1.49 -27.36
C PRO A 692 38.78 2.17 -27.36
N PRO A 693 39.17 3.22 -26.56
CA PRO A 693 38.54 4.13 -25.55
C PRO A 693 38.90 5.65 -25.84
N PRO A 694 39.09 6.64 -24.92
CA PRO A 694 38.89 6.78 -23.45
C PRO A 694 38.16 8.08 -22.96
N VAL A 695 38.40 8.49 -21.70
CA VAL A 695 37.59 9.35 -20.79
C VAL A 695 38.22 10.74 -20.52
N MET A 696 37.43 11.68 -19.95
CA MET A 696 37.74 12.97 -19.25
C MET A 696 37.33 14.25 -20.03
N GLY A 697 36.77 15.31 -19.42
CA GLY A 697 36.31 15.55 -18.03
C GLY A 697 35.93 17.03 -17.75
N ALA A 698 35.40 17.31 -16.55
CA ALA A 698 35.19 18.63 -15.88
C ALA A 698 33.96 19.54 -16.23
N ASP A 699 33.07 19.66 -15.22
CA ASP A 699 32.58 20.88 -14.52
C ASP A 699 31.59 21.92 -15.10
N ALA A 700 30.43 21.96 -14.42
CA ALA A 700 29.74 23.11 -13.81
C ALA A 700 29.09 24.25 -14.66
N SER A 701 27.75 24.25 -14.68
CA SER A 701 26.94 25.34 -14.07
C SER A 701 25.45 24.93 -13.98
N SER A 702 24.65 25.64 -13.17
CA SER A 702 23.29 25.23 -12.79
C SER A 702 22.21 26.23 -13.21
N GLN A 703 21.25 25.82 -14.04
CA GLN A 703 19.97 26.51 -14.19
C GLN A 703 18.83 25.53 -14.54
N ALA A 704 17.58 25.92 -14.27
CA ALA A 704 16.45 24.99 -14.16
C ALA A 704 15.87 24.51 -15.51
N GLY A 705 15.40 23.25 -15.54
CA GLY A 705 14.69 22.66 -16.67
C GLY A 705 13.82 21.48 -16.24
N TYR A 706 12.52 21.71 -16.05
CA TYR A 706 11.56 20.67 -15.63
C TYR A 706 11.00 19.95 -16.87
N GLY A 707 11.68 18.88 -17.32
CA GLY A 707 11.20 18.08 -18.46
C GLY A 707 12.17 16.97 -18.89
N GLY A 708 11.86 15.72 -18.57
CA GLY A 708 12.73 14.59 -18.93
C GLY A 708 12.41 13.23 -18.29
N TYR A 709 11.15 12.80 -18.25
CA TYR A 709 10.77 11.53 -17.57
C TYR A 709 9.68 10.72 -18.29
N SER A 710 9.87 10.42 -19.59
CA SER A 710 8.87 9.66 -20.38
C SER A 710 9.40 8.67 -21.42
N SER A 711 10.72 8.52 -21.60
CA SER A 711 11.29 7.93 -22.83
C SER A 711 11.61 6.42 -22.81
N TRP A 712 11.62 5.75 -21.64
CA TRP A 712 12.24 4.40 -21.51
C TRP A 712 11.44 3.34 -20.74
N TYR A 713 10.11 3.38 -20.80
CA TYR A 713 9.27 2.22 -20.43
C TYR A 713 9.00 1.31 -21.65
N GLN A 714 10.03 0.57 -22.05
CA GLN A 714 9.88 -0.68 -22.80
C GLN A 714 10.64 -1.78 -22.05
N GLN A 715 9.90 -2.63 -21.33
CA GLN A 715 10.40 -3.95 -20.93
C GLN A 715 9.99 -4.99 -21.99
N PRO A 716 10.81 -6.04 -22.20
CA PRO A 716 10.51 -7.09 -23.16
C PRO A 716 9.34 -7.97 -22.72
N GLN A 717 8.65 -8.57 -23.69
CA GLN A 717 7.55 -9.51 -23.43
C GLN A 717 8.04 -10.75 -22.65
N TYR A 718 7.36 -11.03 -21.54
CA TYR A 718 7.23 -12.37 -20.98
C TYR A 718 5.74 -12.69 -20.86
N GLY A 719 5.34 -13.88 -21.31
CA GLY A 719 3.92 -14.22 -21.47
C GLY A 719 3.27 -14.75 -20.18
N SER A 720 2.16 -14.12 -19.78
CA SER A 720 1.11 -14.75 -18.96
C SER A 720 -0.24 -14.07 -19.23
N TYR A 721 -1.31 -14.61 -18.66
CA TYR A 721 -2.69 -14.41 -19.11
C TYR A 721 -3.23 -12.97 -18.98
N GLY A 722 -3.62 -12.40 -20.12
CA GLY A 722 -5.01 -11.94 -20.33
C GLY A 722 -5.50 -10.63 -19.71
N TYR A 723 -4.76 -9.96 -18.83
CA TYR A 723 -5.23 -8.68 -18.25
C TYR A 723 -5.05 -7.49 -19.20
N GLN A 724 -6.16 -6.85 -19.61
CA GLN A 724 -6.13 -5.60 -20.37
C GLN A 724 -5.72 -4.43 -19.48
N ASN A 725 -4.41 -4.15 -19.45
CA ASN A 725 -3.84 -3.02 -18.71
C ASN A 725 -4.26 -1.68 -19.36
N TRP A 726 -5.29 -1.04 -18.82
CA TRP A 726 -5.81 0.28 -19.26
C TRP A 726 -4.89 1.44 -18.81
N ASN A 727 -3.64 1.42 -19.28
CA ASN A 727 -2.62 2.42 -19.02
C ASN A 727 -2.91 3.75 -19.74
N TYR A 728 -3.84 4.53 -19.20
CA TYR A 728 -4.17 5.88 -19.68
C TYR A 728 -3.05 6.87 -19.34
N ASN A 729 -2.09 6.96 -20.27
CA ASN A 729 -0.94 7.87 -20.24
C ASN A 729 -1.30 9.30 -19.77
N GLN A 730 -0.58 9.77 -18.73
CA GLN A 730 -0.66 11.15 -18.19
C GLN A 730 -0.47 12.25 -19.26
N GLY A 731 0.24 11.97 -20.35
CA GLY A 731 0.58 12.94 -21.40
C GLY A 731 -0.54 13.33 -22.38
N TYR A 732 -1.78 12.86 -22.20
CA TYR A 732 -2.89 13.12 -23.15
C TYR A 732 -3.91 14.18 -22.69
N TYR A 733 -3.75 14.74 -21.50
CA TYR A 733 -4.65 15.76 -20.95
C TYR A 733 -4.02 17.14 -21.09
N PRO A 734 -4.77 18.19 -21.47
CA PRO A 734 -4.24 19.54 -21.43
C PRO A 734 -3.88 19.91 -19.98
N PRO A 735 -2.77 20.63 -19.73
CA PRO A 735 -2.51 21.20 -18.41
C PRO A 735 -3.65 22.16 -18.04
N SER A 736 -3.98 22.16 -16.74
CA SER A 736 -5.11 22.87 -16.14
C SER A 736 -4.94 24.38 -16.10
#